data_AF-A0AB37U9S2-F1
#
_entry.id   AF-A0AB37U9S2-F1
#
_cell.length_a   1.000
_cell.length_b   1.000
_cell.length_c   1.000
_cell.angle_alpha   90.00
_cell.angle_beta   90.00
_cell.angle_gamma   90.00
#
_symmetry.space_group_name_H-M   'P 1'
#
loop_
_entity.id
_entity.type
_entity.pdbx_description
1 polymer ?
#
loop_
_entity_poly.entity_id
_entity_poly.type
_entity_poly.pdbx_seq_one_letter_code
_entity_poly.pdbx_strand_id
1 'polypeptide(L)'
;MNKIDFTFSDLIAGYVTQFDKTKDTFSLKTSDNREFLVQLAPTAFGELVRNLGEAYRDATAQMREMLVPGRFVFAYGIFYPDGENGDCAFAANHLVFLGRSENEYLFETQNWWIKQVRQLADFYLEAEFGDGEIDYSEYRTNLTIAGDKQKSGRQETDTISRLVYGFASAYLLTGEDRFLEAAEKGTKYLREHMRFRDESEGICYWYHAVDIKADGSEQKIFASEFGDDYDAIPCYEQIYALAGSTQTYRITGDRLIKDDIKATVNLFHRFFKDKSEKGGYYSHIDPITLSPYSESLGRNRAKKNWNSVGDHAPAYLINLWLATGEPEYADFLEYTFDTIAAHFPDYDASPFVQEKFNDDWSKDYHTVQQNRAIVGHNLKIAWNLTRMHSLNAKETYKNFAEKIGHVIPGVGCDRQRGGWYDMEERVLAPGQKFYRLVWHDRKAWWQQEQGILAYYIMAGVYQDPDFIRFAREGAAFYNAWFLDTESGGVYFNVLANGQPYALGTERGKGSHSMAGYHSFELCYLAAIYINLLINQEPMDFYFKPMPGGFPDNILRVQPDILPPGSIRIGEVWLNGHKYTNFDPEALTIELPTDRNEMKFRVRIVPAGVDFDADLIEVSDGVAKIDLAGSLEPSMLKYFKEELEKAHGVKGVILNMQDLKSISDEALRYLAFYKQKAGSDFSIAVLGAEGSVKAAIEQSELNEEISLLAQ
;
A
#
# COMPACT_ATOMS: atom_id res chain seq x y z
N MET A 1 0.55 -44.46 -3.77
CA MET A 1 -0.16 -43.16 -3.81
C MET A 1 -1.56 -43.46 -4.29
N ASN A 2 -2.58 -43.02 -3.54
CA ASN A 2 -3.94 -43.01 -4.07
C ASN A 2 -3.99 -41.91 -5.12
N LYS A 3 -4.46 -42.21 -6.33
CA LYS A 3 -4.74 -41.21 -7.35
C LYS A 3 -6.01 -40.46 -6.96
N ILE A 4 -6.13 -39.19 -7.37
CA ILE A 4 -7.38 -38.44 -7.19
C ILE A 4 -8.41 -39.01 -8.17
N ASP A 5 -9.49 -39.57 -7.64
CA ASP A 5 -10.56 -40.26 -8.38
C ASP A 5 -11.93 -39.57 -8.26
N PHE A 6 -11.95 -38.32 -7.80
CA PHE A 6 -13.13 -37.47 -7.66
C PHE A 6 -12.90 -36.09 -8.28
N THR A 7 -13.98 -35.38 -8.59
CA THR A 7 -13.92 -34.03 -9.15
C THR A 7 -13.77 -32.96 -8.08
N PHE A 8 -13.02 -31.90 -8.37
CA PHE A 8 -12.92 -30.73 -7.49
C PHE A 8 -12.69 -29.45 -8.29
N SER A 9 -13.13 -28.32 -7.75
CA SER A 9 -12.90 -27.01 -8.38
C SER A 9 -11.66 -26.34 -7.80
N ASP A 10 -10.87 -25.71 -8.66
CA ASP A 10 -9.65 -25.04 -8.23
C ASP A 10 -9.22 -23.92 -9.21
N LEU A 11 -8.22 -23.15 -8.79
CA LEU A 11 -7.61 -22.06 -9.53
C LEU A 11 -6.24 -22.48 -10.09
N ILE A 12 -5.93 -22.01 -11.29
CA ILE A 12 -4.59 -22.01 -11.87
C ILE A 12 -4.27 -20.59 -12.33
N ALA A 13 -3.12 -20.07 -11.93
CA ALA A 13 -2.60 -18.77 -12.33
C ALA A 13 -1.28 -18.95 -13.06
N GLY A 14 -1.11 -18.28 -14.18
CA GLY A 14 0.15 -18.38 -14.92
C GLY A 14 0.12 -17.65 -16.24
N TYR A 15 1.18 -17.88 -17.01
CA TYR A 15 1.42 -17.27 -18.30
C TYR A 15 0.96 -18.23 -19.41
N VAL A 16 0.14 -17.73 -20.33
CA VAL A 16 -0.25 -18.49 -21.52
C VAL A 16 1.01 -18.79 -22.33
N THR A 17 1.17 -20.03 -22.79
CA THR A 17 2.28 -20.43 -23.67
C THR A 17 1.80 -20.69 -25.10
N GLN A 18 0.56 -21.16 -25.27
CA GLN A 18 -0.05 -21.44 -26.57
C GLN A 18 -1.58 -21.51 -26.44
N PHE A 19 -2.31 -21.16 -27.51
CA PHE A 19 -3.74 -21.41 -27.67
C PHE A 19 -4.02 -22.20 -28.95
N ASP A 20 -4.75 -23.31 -28.84
CA ASP A 20 -5.23 -24.15 -29.95
C ASP A 20 -6.71 -23.84 -30.22
N LYS A 21 -6.95 -23.03 -31.25
CA LYS A 21 -8.31 -22.65 -31.69
C LYS A 21 -9.17 -23.83 -32.12
N THR A 22 -8.56 -24.94 -32.55
CA THR A 22 -9.31 -26.11 -33.06
C THR A 22 -9.86 -26.97 -31.94
N LYS A 23 -9.16 -27.03 -30.81
CA LYS A 23 -9.56 -27.79 -29.62
C LYS A 23 -10.20 -26.93 -28.54
N ASP A 24 -10.12 -25.61 -28.69
CA ASP A 24 -10.53 -24.63 -27.68
C ASP A 24 -9.79 -24.85 -26.35
N THR A 25 -8.49 -25.15 -26.46
CA THR A 25 -7.59 -25.40 -25.34
C THR A 25 -6.42 -24.41 -25.36
N PHE A 26 -5.89 -24.08 -24.18
CA PHE A 26 -4.65 -23.32 -24.05
C PHE A 26 -3.74 -23.95 -23.01
N SER A 27 -2.44 -23.69 -23.13
CA SER A 27 -1.45 -24.12 -22.16
C SER A 27 -1.08 -22.95 -21.25
N LEU A 28 -1.03 -23.20 -19.94
CA LEU A 28 -0.58 -22.28 -18.91
C LEU A 28 0.71 -22.77 -18.26
N LYS A 29 1.65 -21.86 -18.07
CA LYS A 29 2.87 -22.08 -17.28
C LYS A 29 2.80 -21.29 -15.98
N THR A 30 2.78 -21.99 -14.85
CA THR A 30 2.73 -21.39 -13.50
C THR A 30 4.05 -20.73 -13.13
N SER A 31 4.06 -19.96 -12.04
CA SER A 31 5.25 -19.25 -11.52
C SER A 31 6.39 -20.21 -11.13
N ASP A 32 6.08 -21.48 -10.85
CA ASP A 32 7.06 -22.55 -10.62
C ASP A 32 7.36 -23.43 -11.85
N ASN A 33 7.03 -22.95 -13.05
CA ASN A 33 7.29 -23.59 -14.33
C ASN A 33 6.52 -24.89 -14.62
N ARG A 34 5.48 -25.25 -13.84
CA ARG A 34 4.60 -26.36 -14.21
C ARG A 34 3.70 -25.95 -15.36
N GLU A 35 3.45 -26.88 -16.28
CA GLU A 35 2.56 -26.67 -17.41
C GLU A 35 1.22 -27.36 -17.18
N PHE A 36 0.14 -26.67 -17.51
CA PHE A 36 -1.23 -27.16 -17.44
C PHE A 36 -1.90 -26.97 -18.80
N LEU A 37 -2.49 -28.02 -19.33
CA LEU A 37 -3.41 -27.92 -20.46
C LEU A 37 -4.81 -27.58 -19.92
N VAL A 38 -5.37 -26.47 -20.38
CA VAL A 38 -6.65 -25.96 -19.96
C VAL A 38 -7.64 -26.09 -21.11
N GLN A 39 -8.71 -26.84 -20.90
CA GLN A 39 -9.87 -26.86 -21.79
C GLN A 39 -10.83 -25.73 -21.41
N LEU A 40 -11.29 -24.94 -22.37
CA LEU A 40 -12.41 -24.03 -22.11
C LEU A 40 -13.71 -24.84 -22.05
N ALA A 41 -14.45 -24.72 -20.95
CA ALA A 41 -15.78 -25.29 -20.85
C ALA A 41 -16.74 -24.62 -21.86
N PRO A 42 -17.78 -25.31 -22.34
CA PRO A 42 -18.76 -24.71 -23.26
C PRO A 42 -19.44 -23.45 -22.72
N THR A 43 -19.56 -23.34 -21.39
CA THR A 43 -20.13 -22.19 -20.67
C THR A 43 -19.05 -21.29 -20.05
N ALA A 44 -17.80 -21.42 -20.48
CA ALA A 44 -16.73 -20.59 -19.97
C ALA A 44 -16.98 -19.11 -20.29
N PHE A 45 -16.73 -18.26 -19.30
CA PHE A 45 -16.80 -16.81 -19.46
C PHE A 45 -15.49 -16.17 -19.01
N GLY A 46 -15.26 -14.94 -19.44
CA GLY A 46 -14.06 -14.19 -19.10
C GLY A 46 -14.41 -12.79 -18.60
N GLU A 47 -13.63 -12.27 -17.66
CA GLU A 47 -13.72 -10.87 -17.23
C GLU A 47 -12.34 -10.20 -17.22
N LEU A 48 -12.34 -8.86 -17.27
CA LEU A 48 -11.17 -8.07 -16.88
C LEU A 48 -11.21 -7.81 -15.37
N VAL A 49 -10.04 -7.80 -14.74
CA VAL A 49 -9.90 -7.30 -13.37
C VAL A 49 -10.48 -5.88 -13.27
N ARG A 50 -11.16 -5.61 -12.15
CA ARG A 50 -11.86 -4.35 -11.89
C ARG A 50 -11.59 -3.89 -10.48
N ASN A 51 -11.63 -2.57 -10.30
CA ASN A 51 -11.38 -1.95 -9.01
C ASN A 51 -12.67 -1.89 -8.17
N LEU A 52 -12.55 -1.47 -6.90
CA LEU A 52 -13.70 -1.08 -6.09
C LEU A 52 -14.49 0.05 -6.78
N GLY A 53 -15.81 -0.01 -6.68
CA GLY A 53 -16.72 0.96 -7.34
C GLY A 53 -16.89 0.76 -8.85
N GLU A 54 -16.19 -0.19 -9.48
CA GLU A 54 -16.31 -0.44 -10.92
C GLU A 54 -17.32 -1.55 -11.25
N ALA A 55 -18.10 -1.32 -12.31
CA ALA A 55 -19.00 -2.34 -12.85
C ALA A 55 -18.25 -3.55 -13.41
N TYR A 56 -18.95 -4.68 -13.53
CA TYR A 56 -18.43 -5.90 -14.16
C TYR A 56 -17.94 -5.62 -15.59
N ARG A 57 -16.77 -6.16 -15.93
CA ARG A 57 -16.11 -5.95 -17.23
C ARG A 57 -16.05 -7.26 -18.00
N ASP A 58 -17.12 -7.56 -18.73
CA ASP A 58 -17.19 -8.76 -19.57
C ASP A 58 -16.09 -8.76 -20.65
N ALA A 59 -15.40 -9.90 -20.76
CA ALA A 59 -14.40 -10.19 -21.78
C ALA A 59 -14.72 -11.50 -22.53
N THR A 60 -15.91 -12.08 -22.31
CA THR A 60 -16.28 -13.40 -22.83
C THR A 60 -16.21 -13.49 -24.35
N ALA A 61 -16.64 -12.44 -25.06
CA ALA A 61 -16.60 -12.42 -26.52
C ALA A 61 -15.16 -12.40 -27.08
N GLN A 62 -14.22 -11.77 -26.36
CA GLN A 62 -12.83 -11.60 -26.81
C GLN A 62 -11.85 -12.58 -26.16
N MET A 63 -12.27 -13.37 -25.16
CA MET A 63 -11.35 -14.16 -24.33
C MET A 63 -10.41 -15.07 -25.14
N ARG A 64 -10.90 -15.65 -26.26
CA ARG A 64 -10.11 -16.52 -27.15
C ARG A 64 -9.03 -15.77 -27.92
N GLU A 65 -9.31 -14.54 -28.33
CA GLU A 65 -8.32 -13.65 -28.96
C GLU A 65 -7.30 -13.16 -27.94
N MET A 66 -7.70 -13.14 -26.66
CA MET A 66 -6.84 -12.73 -25.57
C MET A 66 -5.91 -13.84 -25.07
N LEU A 67 -6.09 -15.11 -25.43
CA LEU A 67 -5.18 -16.19 -25.05
C LEU A 67 -3.93 -16.19 -25.93
N VAL A 68 -3.02 -15.24 -25.68
CA VAL A 68 -1.76 -15.05 -26.42
C VAL A 68 -0.54 -15.36 -25.54
N PRO A 69 0.58 -15.87 -26.10
CA PRO A 69 1.77 -16.21 -25.33
C PRO A 69 2.29 -15.05 -24.46
N GLY A 70 2.74 -15.36 -23.25
CA GLY A 70 3.31 -14.38 -22.32
C GLY A 70 2.28 -13.64 -21.47
N ARG A 71 0.99 -13.71 -21.79
CA ARG A 71 -0.06 -13.06 -20.98
C ARG A 71 -0.33 -13.83 -19.69
N PHE A 72 -0.35 -13.13 -18.57
CA PHE A 72 -0.80 -13.68 -17.29
C PHE A 72 -2.33 -13.72 -17.19
N VAL A 73 -2.89 -14.83 -16.72
CA VAL A 73 -4.33 -15.05 -16.57
C VAL A 73 -4.62 -15.99 -15.40
N PHE A 74 -5.78 -15.80 -14.76
CA PHE A 74 -6.34 -16.74 -13.82
C PHE A 74 -7.38 -17.62 -14.52
N ALA A 75 -7.31 -18.94 -14.33
CA ALA A 75 -8.28 -19.90 -14.82
C ALA A 75 -8.87 -20.69 -13.64
N TYR A 76 -10.13 -20.42 -13.32
CA TYR A 76 -10.90 -21.17 -12.33
C TYR A 76 -11.77 -22.21 -13.03
N GLY A 77 -11.71 -23.46 -12.58
CA GLY A 77 -12.31 -24.58 -13.29
C GLY A 77 -12.46 -25.83 -12.45
N ILE A 78 -12.82 -26.92 -13.10
CA ILE A 78 -13.03 -28.24 -12.49
C ILE A 78 -11.98 -29.21 -13.00
N PHE A 79 -11.34 -29.92 -12.08
CA PHE A 79 -10.53 -31.09 -12.38
C PHE A 79 -11.41 -32.34 -12.44
N TYR A 80 -11.28 -33.11 -13.52
CA TYR A 80 -11.96 -34.38 -13.75
C TYR A 80 -10.96 -35.55 -13.72
N PRO A 81 -11.28 -36.67 -13.04
CA PRO A 81 -10.37 -37.80 -12.86
C PRO A 81 -10.29 -38.75 -14.09
N ASP A 82 -10.57 -38.24 -15.29
CA ASP A 82 -10.59 -38.97 -16.56
C ASP A 82 -9.49 -38.49 -17.54
N GLY A 83 -8.48 -37.79 -17.03
CA GLY A 83 -7.33 -37.34 -17.80
C GLY A 83 -6.42 -38.50 -18.25
N GLU A 84 -5.59 -38.22 -19.26
CA GLU A 84 -4.64 -39.20 -19.81
C GLU A 84 -3.65 -39.70 -18.75
N ASN A 85 -3.20 -40.96 -18.88
CA ASN A 85 -2.26 -41.60 -17.95
C ASN A 85 -2.72 -41.62 -16.47
N GLY A 86 -4.01 -41.39 -16.24
CA GLY A 86 -4.63 -41.26 -14.94
C GLY A 86 -4.18 -40.02 -14.17
N ASP A 87 -3.93 -38.93 -14.90
CA ASP A 87 -3.92 -37.55 -14.40
C ASP A 87 -5.34 -36.96 -14.44
N CYS A 88 -5.52 -35.72 -13.98
CA CYS A 88 -6.80 -35.02 -14.06
C CYS A 88 -6.85 -34.11 -15.30
N ALA A 89 -7.96 -34.13 -16.04
CA ALA A 89 -8.25 -33.12 -17.06
C ALA A 89 -8.80 -31.85 -16.39
N PHE A 90 -8.41 -30.67 -16.86
CA PHE A 90 -8.87 -29.39 -16.29
C PHE A 90 -9.74 -28.61 -17.28
N ALA A 91 -10.99 -28.34 -16.89
CA ALA A 91 -11.92 -27.53 -17.67
C ALA A 91 -12.17 -26.19 -16.95
N ALA A 92 -11.68 -25.09 -17.54
CA ALA A 92 -11.88 -23.75 -17.03
C ALA A 92 -13.30 -23.25 -17.33
N ASN A 93 -13.95 -22.72 -16.28
CA ASN A 93 -15.27 -22.11 -16.36
C ASN A 93 -15.20 -20.58 -16.30
N HIS A 94 -14.14 -20.03 -15.70
CA HIS A 94 -13.99 -18.60 -15.50
C HIS A 94 -12.53 -18.18 -15.72
N LEU A 95 -12.32 -17.20 -16.60
CA LEU A 95 -11.03 -16.55 -16.82
C LEU A 95 -11.03 -15.11 -16.30
N VAL A 96 -9.99 -14.72 -15.55
CA VAL A 96 -9.76 -13.31 -15.17
C VAL A 96 -8.49 -12.80 -15.83
N PHE A 97 -8.64 -11.79 -16.69
CA PHE A 97 -7.56 -11.12 -17.40
C PHE A 97 -7.16 -9.83 -16.70
N LEU A 98 -5.87 -9.48 -16.75
CA LEU A 98 -5.33 -8.31 -16.04
C LEU A 98 -5.35 -7.02 -16.87
N GLY A 99 -5.70 -7.10 -18.16
CA GLY A 99 -5.71 -6.00 -19.11
C GLY A 99 -6.14 -6.45 -20.50
N ARG A 100 -6.31 -5.51 -21.43
CA ARG A 100 -6.73 -5.76 -22.83
C ARG A 100 -5.56 -6.16 -23.73
N SER A 101 -4.32 -5.83 -23.38
CA SER A 101 -3.11 -6.31 -24.07
C SER A 101 -2.27 -7.31 -23.23
N GLU A 102 -1.34 -8.02 -23.85
CA GLU A 102 -0.56 -9.10 -23.22
C GLU A 102 0.35 -8.63 -22.08
N ASN A 103 0.78 -7.36 -22.14
CA ASN A 103 1.70 -6.72 -21.20
C ASN A 103 1.01 -5.68 -20.31
N GLU A 104 -0.32 -5.54 -20.42
CA GLU A 104 -1.08 -4.55 -19.66
C GLU A 104 -1.56 -5.13 -18.32
N TYR A 105 -1.25 -4.40 -17.26
CA TYR A 105 -1.74 -4.63 -15.90
C TYR A 105 -2.56 -3.41 -15.49
N LEU A 106 -3.89 -3.53 -15.44
CA LEU A 106 -4.78 -2.41 -15.12
C LEU A 106 -4.47 -1.78 -13.75
N PHE A 107 -4.00 -2.59 -12.80
CA PHE A 107 -3.57 -2.13 -11.49
C PHE A 107 -2.21 -1.39 -11.47
N GLU A 108 -1.50 -1.31 -12.60
CA GLU A 108 -0.32 -0.47 -12.76
C GLU A 108 -0.64 0.85 -13.48
N THR A 109 -1.91 1.13 -13.81
CA THR A 109 -2.31 2.46 -14.29
C THR A 109 -2.18 3.47 -13.15
N GLN A 110 -1.70 4.68 -13.49
CA GLN A 110 -1.29 5.72 -12.52
C GLN A 110 -2.29 5.94 -11.37
N ASN A 111 -3.58 5.93 -11.70
CA ASN A 111 -4.67 6.28 -10.78
C ASN A 111 -5.40 5.06 -10.17
N TRP A 112 -4.99 3.83 -10.45
CA TRP A 112 -5.69 2.64 -9.94
C TRP A 112 -5.77 2.63 -8.41
N TRP A 113 -4.62 2.75 -7.74
CA TRP A 113 -4.54 2.70 -6.28
C TRP A 113 -5.10 3.97 -5.62
N ILE A 114 -5.02 5.12 -6.30
CA ILE A 114 -5.65 6.38 -5.84
C ILE A 114 -7.18 6.26 -5.87
N LYS A 115 -7.76 5.63 -6.89
CA LYS A 115 -9.20 5.33 -6.93
C LYS A 115 -9.57 4.31 -5.86
N GLN A 116 -8.75 3.28 -5.66
CA GLN A 116 -9.02 2.25 -4.66
C GLN A 116 -9.01 2.82 -3.24
N VAL A 117 -8.02 3.63 -2.86
CA VAL A 117 -7.97 4.25 -1.53
C VAL A 117 -9.17 5.15 -1.27
N ARG A 118 -9.64 5.88 -2.28
CA ARG A 118 -10.85 6.70 -2.19
C ARG A 118 -12.07 5.83 -1.87
N GLN A 119 -12.26 4.72 -2.60
CA GLN A 119 -13.37 3.80 -2.37
C GLN A 119 -13.30 3.10 -1.00
N LEU A 120 -12.09 2.78 -0.52
CA LEU A 120 -11.89 2.27 0.84
C LEU A 120 -12.25 3.33 1.90
N ALA A 121 -11.81 4.57 1.71
CA ALA A 121 -12.12 5.68 2.60
C ALA A 121 -13.62 5.96 2.65
N ASP A 122 -14.29 5.96 1.49
CA ASP A 122 -15.75 6.10 1.38
C ASP A 122 -16.48 5.01 2.15
N PHE A 123 -16.05 3.75 1.96
CA PHE A 123 -16.65 2.61 2.65
C PHE A 123 -16.56 2.74 4.18
N TYR A 124 -15.37 3.08 4.72
CA TYR A 124 -15.22 3.18 6.17
C TYR A 124 -15.87 4.44 6.76
N LEU A 125 -15.92 5.56 6.03
CA LEU A 125 -16.69 6.73 6.44
C LEU A 125 -18.17 6.39 6.57
N GLU A 126 -18.74 5.76 5.55
CA GLU A 126 -20.14 5.36 5.55
C GLU A 126 -20.44 4.35 6.67
N ALA A 127 -19.61 3.31 6.78
CA ALA A 127 -19.77 2.25 7.80
C ALA A 127 -19.71 2.79 9.24
N GLU A 128 -18.82 3.74 9.51
CA GLU A 128 -18.62 4.26 10.86
C GLU A 128 -19.43 5.51 11.19
N PHE A 129 -19.80 6.34 10.21
CA PHE A 129 -20.37 7.67 10.48
C PHE A 129 -21.57 8.02 9.60
N GLY A 130 -21.77 7.34 8.47
CA GLY A 130 -22.80 7.68 7.48
C GLY A 130 -22.64 9.10 6.93
N ASP A 131 -23.76 9.70 6.51
CA ASP A 131 -23.83 11.11 6.05
C ASP A 131 -23.78 12.16 7.18
N GLY A 132 -23.65 11.72 8.44
CA GLY A 132 -23.72 12.59 9.63
C GLY A 132 -22.42 13.33 9.93
N GLU A 133 -22.41 14.02 11.08
CA GLU A 133 -21.15 14.51 11.64
C GLU A 133 -20.27 13.32 12.04
N ILE A 134 -18.99 13.36 11.69
CA ILE A 134 -18.02 12.36 12.15
C ILE A 134 -17.89 12.47 13.68
N ASP A 135 -18.33 11.43 14.37
CA ASP A 135 -18.27 11.28 15.83
C ASP A 135 -17.71 9.90 16.20
N TYR A 136 -16.50 9.89 16.74
CA TYR A 136 -15.81 8.66 17.15
C TYR A 136 -16.40 8.02 18.42
N SER A 137 -17.31 8.65 19.15
CA SER A 137 -18.08 7.96 20.21
C SER A 137 -19.03 6.91 19.61
N GLU A 138 -19.43 7.10 18.35
CA GLU A 138 -20.26 6.17 17.59
C GLU A 138 -19.45 5.09 16.84
N TYR A 139 -18.12 5.22 16.76
CA TYR A 139 -17.23 4.25 16.12
C TYR A 139 -17.38 2.84 16.74
N ARG A 140 -17.26 1.78 15.93
CA ARG A 140 -17.26 0.39 16.44
C ARG A 140 -16.16 -0.44 15.81
N THR A 141 -15.31 -1.05 16.65
CA THR A 141 -14.22 -1.95 16.20
C THR A 141 -14.73 -3.08 15.30
N ASN A 142 -15.93 -3.61 15.55
CA ASN A 142 -16.45 -4.77 14.84
C ASN A 142 -17.51 -4.37 13.81
N LEU A 143 -17.23 -4.65 12.53
CA LEU A 143 -18.15 -4.43 11.41
C LEU A 143 -18.56 -5.76 10.77
N THR A 144 -19.76 -5.81 10.20
CA THR A 144 -20.23 -6.96 9.40
C THR A 144 -19.52 -7.00 8.04
N ILE A 145 -19.81 -8.03 7.24
CA ILE A 145 -19.34 -8.10 5.85
C ILE A 145 -19.95 -6.98 4.98
N ALA A 146 -21.10 -6.42 5.35
CA ALA A 146 -21.71 -5.31 4.61
C ALA A 146 -21.26 -3.93 5.14
N GLY A 147 -20.45 -3.89 6.20
CA GLY A 147 -20.05 -2.64 6.86
C GLY A 147 -20.95 -2.21 8.02
N ASP A 148 -21.97 -2.98 8.40
CA ASP A 148 -22.81 -2.62 9.53
C ASP A 148 -22.06 -2.76 10.86
N LYS A 149 -22.30 -1.82 11.78
CA LYS A 149 -21.78 -1.88 13.15
C LYS A 149 -22.35 -3.05 13.93
N GLN A 150 -21.48 -3.82 14.59
CA GLN A 150 -21.91 -4.84 15.56
C GLN A 150 -22.24 -4.22 16.93
N LYS A 151 -22.98 -4.96 17.76
CA LYS A 151 -23.56 -4.46 19.03
C LYS A 151 -22.54 -4.15 20.13
N SER A 152 -21.29 -4.61 20.01
CA SER A 152 -20.29 -4.40 21.06
C SER A 152 -19.90 -2.92 21.13
N GLY A 153 -19.98 -2.31 22.32
CA GLY A 153 -19.49 -0.94 22.56
C GLY A 153 -17.98 -0.84 22.74
N ARG A 154 -17.23 -1.94 22.58
CA ARG A 154 -15.77 -1.96 22.63
C ARG A 154 -15.19 -1.14 21.48
N GLN A 155 -14.30 -0.23 21.84
CA GLN A 155 -13.49 0.58 20.94
C GLN A 155 -12.02 0.41 21.29
N GLU A 156 -11.24 -0.14 20.37
CA GLU A 156 -9.84 -0.51 20.61
C GLU A 156 -8.91 0.54 20.02
N THR A 157 -7.92 0.94 20.81
CA THR A 157 -7.06 2.09 20.50
C THR A 157 -6.25 1.89 19.23
N ASP A 158 -5.59 0.74 19.11
CA ASP A 158 -4.72 0.44 17.97
C ASP A 158 -5.54 0.36 16.66
N THR A 159 -6.75 -0.18 16.75
CA THR A 159 -7.72 -0.33 15.67
C THR A 159 -8.22 1.04 15.20
N ILE A 160 -8.60 1.95 16.11
CA ILE A 160 -8.95 3.32 15.76
C ILE A 160 -7.76 4.03 15.11
N SER A 161 -6.56 3.94 15.70
CA SER A 161 -5.37 4.59 15.17
C SER A 161 -5.00 4.08 13.77
N ARG A 162 -5.18 2.78 13.51
CA ARG A 162 -5.05 2.16 12.19
C ARG A 162 -6.05 2.72 11.16
N LEU A 163 -7.29 2.97 11.56
CA LEU A 163 -8.27 3.59 10.67
C LEU A 163 -7.95 5.07 10.40
N VAL A 164 -7.53 5.81 11.44
CA VAL A 164 -7.04 7.20 11.31
C VAL A 164 -5.88 7.29 10.32
N TYR A 165 -4.92 6.36 10.38
CA TYR A 165 -3.82 6.29 9.40
C TYR A 165 -4.37 6.15 7.97
N GLY A 166 -5.40 5.33 7.79
CA GLY A 166 -6.06 5.14 6.51
C GLY A 166 -6.62 6.45 5.96
N PHE A 167 -7.43 7.16 6.75
CA PHE A 167 -8.00 8.44 6.34
C PHE A 167 -6.94 9.52 6.06
N ALA A 168 -5.90 9.62 6.90
CA ALA A 168 -4.79 10.53 6.67
C ALA A 168 -4.05 10.21 5.35
N SER A 169 -3.81 8.93 5.07
CA SER A 169 -3.16 8.49 3.82
C SER A 169 -4.05 8.70 2.59
N ALA A 170 -5.37 8.54 2.73
CA ALA A 170 -6.33 8.88 1.69
C ALA A 170 -6.31 10.38 1.39
N TYR A 171 -6.25 11.25 2.40
CA TYR A 171 -6.09 12.69 2.19
C TYR A 171 -4.80 13.00 1.44
N LEU A 172 -3.66 12.41 1.84
CA LEU A 172 -2.38 12.63 1.17
C LEU A 172 -2.43 12.36 -0.34
N LEU A 173 -3.20 11.37 -0.81
CA LEU A 173 -3.33 11.05 -2.24
C LEU A 173 -4.45 11.80 -2.98
N THR A 174 -5.47 12.27 -2.27
CA THR A 174 -6.71 12.77 -2.90
C THR A 174 -6.97 14.26 -2.67
N GLY A 175 -6.45 14.82 -1.59
CA GLY A 175 -6.74 16.19 -1.16
C GLY A 175 -8.18 16.40 -0.67
N GLU A 176 -8.96 15.35 -0.42
CA GLU A 176 -10.35 15.47 0.01
C GLU A 176 -10.48 15.75 1.51
N ASP A 177 -10.97 16.94 1.86
CA ASP A 177 -10.96 17.43 3.25
C ASP A 177 -11.76 16.55 4.22
N ARG A 178 -12.78 15.82 3.76
CA ARG A 178 -13.53 14.86 4.59
C ARG A 178 -12.68 13.72 5.16
N PHE A 179 -11.65 13.29 4.42
CA PHE A 179 -10.73 12.28 4.92
C PHE A 179 -9.78 12.88 5.96
N LEU A 180 -9.34 14.13 5.78
CA LEU A 180 -8.55 14.81 6.79
C LEU A 180 -9.36 15.07 8.07
N GLU A 181 -10.62 15.52 7.94
CA GLU A 181 -11.52 15.71 9.07
C GLU A 181 -11.68 14.43 9.89
N ALA A 182 -11.87 13.29 9.22
CA ALA A 182 -11.95 11.99 9.87
C ALA A 182 -10.68 11.66 10.66
N ALA A 183 -9.51 11.89 10.04
CA ALA A 183 -8.22 11.66 10.68
C ALA A 183 -8.00 12.57 11.90
N GLU A 184 -8.28 13.87 11.77
CA GLU A 184 -8.13 14.86 12.85
C GLU A 184 -9.06 14.55 14.03
N LYS A 185 -10.34 14.25 13.75
CA LYS A 185 -11.32 13.90 14.78
C LYS A 185 -10.98 12.58 15.48
N GLY A 186 -10.51 11.58 14.73
CA GLY A 186 -10.07 10.31 15.30
C GLY A 186 -8.82 10.46 16.17
N THR A 187 -7.83 11.23 15.70
CA THR A 187 -6.65 11.56 16.52
C THR A 187 -7.05 12.31 17.79
N LYS A 188 -7.94 13.30 17.70
CA LYS A 188 -8.46 14.02 18.86
C LYS A 188 -9.14 13.06 19.84
N TYR A 189 -10.00 12.17 19.36
CA TYR A 189 -10.70 11.18 20.18
C TYR A 189 -9.73 10.26 20.93
N LEU A 190 -8.71 9.72 20.24
CA LEU A 190 -7.65 8.94 20.88
C LEU A 190 -7.00 9.72 22.03
N ARG A 191 -6.64 10.99 21.78
CA ARG A 191 -5.95 11.84 22.75
C ARG A 191 -6.80 12.18 23.98
N GLU A 192 -8.10 12.36 23.80
CA GLU A 192 -9.04 12.73 24.87
C GLU A 192 -9.49 11.50 25.69
N HIS A 193 -9.69 10.35 25.05
CA HIS A 193 -10.34 9.20 25.68
C HIS A 193 -9.38 8.03 25.98
N MET A 194 -8.41 7.77 25.10
CA MET A 194 -7.60 6.55 25.14
C MET A 194 -6.21 6.73 25.76
N ARG A 195 -5.78 7.97 26.01
CA ARG A 195 -4.42 8.29 26.48
C ARG A 195 -4.33 8.38 28.00
N PHE A 196 -3.19 7.95 28.56
CA PHE A 196 -2.74 8.30 29.90
C PHE A 196 -1.42 9.06 29.82
N ARG A 197 -1.35 10.23 30.46
CA ARG A 197 -0.12 11.01 30.58
C ARG A 197 0.41 10.95 32.00
N ASP A 198 1.66 10.55 32.13
CA ASP A 198 2.44 10.73 33.35
C ASP A 198 3.40 11.89 33.13
N GLU A 199 2.99 13.09 33.54
CA GLU A 199 3.80 14.30 33.39
C GLU A 199 5.07 14.26 34.25
N SER A 200 5.04 13.57 35.39
CA SER A 200 6.19 13.44 36.29
C SER A 200 7.30 12.61 35.68
N GLU A 201 6.92 11.63 34.85
CA GLU A 201 7.83 10.76 34.13
C GLU A 201 8.05 11.20 32.66
N GLY A 202 7.32 12.21 32.18
CA GLY A 202 7.41 12.67 30.79
C GLY A 202 7.08 11.58 29.78
N ILE A 203 6.17 10.67 30.13
CA ILE A 203 5.73 9.56 29.28
C ILE A 203 4.24 9.60 28.98
N CYS A 204 3.87 8.92 27.91
CA CYS A 204 2.50 8.70 27.48
C CYS A 204 2.33 7.25 27.07
N TYR A 205 1.34 6.57 27.65
CA TYR A 205 0.89 5.26 27.20
C TYR A 205 -0.61 5.30 26.89
N TRP A 206 -1.06 4.35 26.10
CA TRP A 206 -2.39 4.27 25.56
C TRP A 206 -3.11 3.05 26.12
N TYR A 207 -4.34 3.26 26.58
CA TYR A 207 -5.21 2.19 27.03
C TYR A 207 -5.48 1.22 25.90
N HIS A 208 -5.63 -0.06 26.21
CA HIS A 208 -6.02 -1.08 25.24
C HIS A 208 -7.33 -0.69 24.54
N ALA A 209 -8.33 -0.28 25.31
CA ALA A 209 -9.66 0.04 24.79
C ALA A 209 -10.48 0.94 25.72
N VAL A 210 -11.61 1.41 25.20
CA VAL A 210 -12.76 1.92 25.96
C VAL A 210 -13.97 1.06 25.66
N ASP A 211 -14.79 0.78 26.68
CA ASP A 211 -16.15 0.26 26.51
C ASP A 211 -17.15 1.40 26.63
N ILE A 212 -17.91 1.62 25.57
CA ILE A 212 -19.11 2.46 25.62
C ILE A 212 -20.27 1.62 26.18
N LYS A 213 -20.78 2.02 27.34
CA LYS A 213 -21.92 1.35 28.01
C LYS A 213 -23.25 1.85 27.43
N ALA A 214 -24.32 1.10 27.68
CA ALA A 214 -25.65 1.41 27.13
C ALA A 214 -26.24 2.76 27.60
N ASP A 215 -25.76 3.29 28.73
CA ASP A 215 -26.13 4.61 29.26
C ASP A 215 -25.23 5.74 28.76
N GLY A 216 -24.28 5.44 27.85
CA GLY A 216 -23.30 6.38 27.30
C GLY A 216 -22.06 6.59 28.17
N SER A 217 -21.93 5.91 29.32
CA SER A 217 -20.73 5.99 30.15
C SER A 217 -19.56 5.20 29.56
N GLU A 218 -18.34 5.64 29.84
CA GLU A 218 -17.10 5.01 29.38
C GLU A 218 -16.43 4.20 30.49
N GLN A 219 -16.00 2.98 30.17
CA GLN A 219 -15.05 2.23 30.98
C GLN A 219 -13.74 2.06 30.22
N LYS A 220 -12.67 2.67 30.72
CA LYS A 220 -11.31 2.52 30.19
C LYS A 220 -10.74 1.17 30.60
N ILE A 221 -10.16 0.45 29.63
CA ILE A 221 -9.49 -0.83 29.83
C ILE A 221 -8.01 -0.62 29.60
N PHE A 222 -7.26 -0.71 30.69
CA PHE A 222 -5.87 -0.31 30.70
C PHE A 222 -4.95 -1.35 30.05
N ALA A 223 -4.88 -2.54 30.64
CA ALA A 223 -4.08 -3.63 30.11
C ALA A 223 -4.79 -4.31 28.93
N SER A 224 -4.02 -5.00 28.09
CA SER A 224 -4.60 -5.76 26.99
C SER A 224 -5.50 -6.88 27.51
N GLU A 225 -6.66 -7.04 26.89
CA GLU A 225 -7.57 -8.18 27.11
C GLU A 225 -7.51 -9.16 25.92
N PHE A 226 -6.52 -9.00 25.03
CA PHE A 226 -6.42 -9.78 23.81
C PHE A 226 -5.42 -10.93 23.92
N GLY A 227 -5.92 -12.14 23.71
CA GLY A 227 -5.13 -13.33 23.37
C GLY A 227 -3.85 -13.50 24.19
N ASP A 228 -2.71 -13.35 23.51
CA ASP A 228 -1.41 -13.62 24.10
C ASP A 228 -0.85 -12.50 24.98
N ASP A 229 -1.44 -11.32 24.89
CA ASP A 229 -0.99 -10.08 25.51
C ASP A 229 -1.78 -9.79 26.82
N TYR A 230 -2.71 -10.68 27.17
CA TYR A 230 -3.63 -10.55 28.30
C TYR A 230 -2.93 -10.13 29.60
N ASP A 231 -3.52 -9.13 30.28
CA ASP A 231 -3.03 -8.53 31.53
C ASP A 231 -1.61 -7.90 31.45
N ALA A 232 -1.14 -7.55 30.25
CA ALA A 232 0.12 -6.83 30.04
C ALA A 232 -0.08 -5.53 29.24
N ILE A 233 0.97 -4.71 29.16
CA ILE A 233 1.09 -3.64 28.15
C ILE A 233 2.04 -4.15 27.06
N PRO A 234 1.53 -4.66 25.93
CA PRO A 234 2.36 -5.07 24.80
C PRO A 234 2.94 -3.84 24.09
N CYS A 235 4.22 -3.90 23.72
CA CYS A 235 4.90 -2.82 22.98
C CYS A 235 4.18 -2.54 21.65
N TYR A 236 3.70 -3.59 21.00
CA TYR A 236 2.99 -3.54 19.72
C TYR A 236 1.75 -2.63 19.76
N GLU A 237 0.87 -2.78 20.75
CA GLU A 237 -0.34 -1.94 20.84
C GLU A 237 0.04 -0.46 20.98
N GLN A 238 1.09 -0.17 21.74
CA GLN A 238 1.59 1.19 21.94
C GLN A 238 2.23 1.75 20.65
N ILE A 239 2.92 0.91 19.87
CA ILE A 239 3.46 1.27 18.55
C ILE A 239 2.32 1.66 17.60
N TYR A 240 1.28 0.82 17.49
CA TYR A 240 0.18 1.07 16.57
C TYR A 240 -0.77 2.17 17.06
N ALA A 241 -0.82 2.46 18.36
CA ALA A 241 -1.51 3.65 18.87
C ALA A 241 -0.95 4.95 18.24
N LEU A 242 0.33 4.98 17.84
CA LEU A 242 0.94 6.13 17.17
C LEU A 242 0.70 6.20 15.66
N ALA A 243 0.20 5.14 15.01
CA ALA A 243 0.17 5.04 13.55
C ALA A 243 -0.63 6.17 12.89
N GLY A 244 -1.89 6.31 13.29
CA GLY A 244 -2.77 7.35 12.76
C GLY A 244 -2.33 8.74 13.13
N SER A 245 -2.07 8.97 14.42
CA SER A 245 -1.63 10.26 14.95
C SER A 245 -0.39 10.78 14.21
N THR A 246 0.60 9.93 13.94
CA THR A 246 1.82 10.36 13.25
C THR A 246 1.57 10.73 11.79
N GLN A 247 0.71 9.98 11.09
CA GLN A 247 0.33 10.32 9.72
C GLN A 247 -0.48 11.63 9.67
N THR A 248 -1.37 11.86 10.64
CA THR A 248 -2.08 13.15 10.80
C THR A 248 -1.11 14.30 11.09
N TYR A 249 -0.11 14.10 11.95
CA TYR A 249 0.93 15.09 12.24
C TYR A 249 1.76 15.43 10.99
N ARG A 250 2.08 14.44 10.15
CA ARG A 250 2.79 14.66 8.88
C ARG A 250 2.04 15.59 7.94
N ILE A 251 0.70 15.61 7.98
CA ILE A 251 -0.15 16.48 7.17
C ILE A 251 -0.30 17.88 7.78
N THR A 252 -0.50 17.94 9.10
CA THR A 252 -1.01 19.13 9.82
C THR A 252 0.05 19.87 10.62
N GLY A 253 1.12 19.20 11.03
CA GLY A 253 2.09 19.72 11.98
C GLY A 253 1.51 19.99 13.37
N ASP A 254 0.37 19.40 13.77
CA ASP A 254 -0.21 19.66 15.09
C ASP A 254 0.75 19.29 16.23
N ARG A 255 1.22 20.32 16.93
CA ARG A 255 2.20 20.22 18.02
C ARG A 255 1.71 19.34 19.16
N LEU A 256 0.40 19.29 19.40
CA LEU A 256 -0.16 18.47 20.45
C LEU A 256 0.00 16.98 20.15
N ILE A 257 -0.03 16.59 18.87
CA ILE A 257 0.29 15.24 18.42
C ILE A 257 1.78 14.97 18.58
N LYS A 258 2.64 15.92 18.20
CA LYS A 258 4.11 15.80 18.37
C LYS A 258 4.48 15.52 19.83
N ASP A 259 3.84 16.22 20.77
CA ASP A 259 4.09 16.03 22.20
C ASP A 259 3.73 14.62 22.67
N ASP A 260 2.63 14.05 22.18
CA ASP A 260 2.23 12.67 22.48
C ASP A 260 3.21 11.66 21.91
N ILE A 261 3.63 11.84 20.66
CA ILE A 261 4.61 10.98 20.01
C ILE A 261 5.91 10.98 20.82
N LYS A 262 6.41 12.15 21.22
CA LYS A 262 7.62 12.27 22.05
C LYS A 262 7.47 11.56 23.39
N ALA A 263 6.35 11.76 24.08
CA ALA A 263 6.09 11.12 25.35
C ALA A 263 5.94 9.59 25.24
N THR A 264 5.37 9.07 24.15
CA THR A 264 5.30 7.62 23.90
C THR A 264 6.64 7.04 23.45
N VAL A 265 7.45 7.77 22.69
CA VAL A 265 8.84 7.36 22.40
C VAL A 265 9.67 7.28 23.68
N ASN A 266 9.47 8.21 24.62
CA ASN A 266 10.08 8.13 25.95
C ASN A 266 9.65 6.87 26.72
N LEU A 267 8.37 6.46 26.64
CA LEU A 267 7.91 5.19 27.21
C LEU A 267 8.73 4.01 26.65
N PHE A 268 8.89 3.93 25.33
CA PHE A 268 9.68 2.88 24.68
C PHE A 268 11.12 2.86 25.18
N HIS A 269 11.81 4.00 25.13
CA HIS A 269 13.22 4.07 25.54
C HIS A 269 13.43 3.82 27.02
N ARG A 270 12.47 4.17 27.86
CA ARG A 270 12.63 4.06 29.31
C ARG A 270 12.30 2.67 29.83
N PHE A 271 11.22 2.05 29.34
CA PHE A 271 10.61 0.87 29.94
C PHE A 271 10.64 -0.37 29.05
N PHE A 272 10.58 -0.21 27.72
CA PHE A 272 10.67 -1.34 26.79
C PHE A 272 12.11 -1.63 26.32
N LYS A 273 12.95 -0.60 26.14
CA LYS A 273 14.32 -0.76 25.66
C LYS A 273 15.16 -1.55 26.66
N ASP A 274 15.82 -2.60 26.18
CA ASP A 274 16.86 -3.28 26.94
C ASP A 274 18.12 -2.41 26.93
N LYS A 275 18.45 -1.86 28.10
CA LYS A 275 19.60 -0.95 28.29
C LYS A 275 20.91 -1.70 28.59
N SER A 276 20.87 -3.04 28.63
CA SER A 276 22.07 -3.86 28.71
C SER A 276 22.78 -3.94 27.35
N GLU A 277 23.97 -4.53 27.33
CA GLU A 277 24.74 -4.77 26.10
C GLU A 277 24.00 -5.67 25.09
N LYS A 278 22.97 -6.42 25.53
CA LYS A 278 22.14 -7.27 24.66
C LYS A 278 21.26 -6.46 23.71
N GLY A 279 20.85 -5.25 24.11
CA GLY A 279 20.01 -4.37 23.30
C GLY A 279 18.66 -4.96 22.86
N GLY A 280 17.96 -4.25 21.97
CA GLY A 280 16.60 -4.54 21.53
C GLY A 280 15.53 -3.93 22.43
N TYR A 281 14.30 -4.34 22.19
CA TYR A 281 13.12 -3.92 22.93
C TYR A 281 12.34 -5.14 23.39
N TYR A 282 11.96 -5.14 24.66
CA TYR A 282 11.07 -6.15 25.22
C TYR A 282 9.68 -6.01 24.62
N SER A 283 8.99 -7.14 24.50
CA SER A 283 7.65 -7.22 23.90
C SER A 283 6.54 -6.76 24.83
N HIS A 284 6.76 -6.82 26.14
CA HIS A 284 5.75 -6.54 27.15
C HIS A 284 6.37 -5.86 28.37
N ILE A 285 5.57 -5.02 29.02
CA ILE A 285 5.83 -4.54 30.38
C ILE A 285 4.59 -4.78 31.25
N ASP A 286 4.83 -4.94 32.55
CA ASP A 286 3.76 -5.11 33.53
C ASP A 286 3.00 -3.78 33.75
N PRO A 287 1.65 -3.78 33.78
CA PRO A 287 0.86 -2.55 33.88
C PRO A 287 1.07 -1.76 35.18
N ILE A 288 1.54 -2.40 36.25
CA ILE A 288 1.69 -1.77 37.57
C ILE A 288 3.10 -1.20 37.75
N THR A 289 4.11 -1.98 37.37
CA THR A 289 5.53 -1.68 37.63
C THR A 289 6.25 -1.13 36.41
N LEU A 290 5.64 -1.22 35.22
CA LEU A 290 6.24 -0.92 33.92
C LEU A 290 7.55 -1.69 33.65
N SER A 291 7.74 -2.82 34.33
CA SER A 291 8.94 -3.64 34.21
C SER A 291 8.71 -4.81 33.26
N PRO A 292 9.65 -5.10 32.33
CA PRO A 292 9.59 -6.29 31.48
C PRO A 292 9.97 -7.57 32.25
N TYR A 293 10.46 -7.46 33.48
CA TYR A 293 10.94 -8.60 34.29
C TYR A 293 9.96 -9.05 35.38
N SER A 294 8.80 -8.41 35.49
CA SER A 294 7.81 -8.75 36.52
C SER A 294 7.27 -10.18 36.34
N GLU A 295 7.07 -10.89 37.46
CA GLU A 295 6.58 -12.27 37.44
C GLU A 295 5.14 -12.39 36.92
N SER A 296 4.33 -11.34 37.06
CA SER A 296 2.97 -11.23 36.53
C SER A 296 2.88 -11.45 35.01
N LEU A 297 3.95 -11.12 34.27
CA LEU A 297 4.00 -11.32 32.82
C LEU A 297 4.07 -12.79 32.41
N GLY A 298 4.33 -13.71 33.34
CA GLY A 298 4.38 -15.15 33.07
C GLY A 298 5.30 -15.48 31.89
N ARG A 299 4.70 -16.04 30.82
CA ARG A 299 5.44 -16.43 29.60
C ARG A 299 5.97 -15.25 28.78
N ASN A 300 5.40 -14.04 28.94
CA ASN A 300 5.82 -12.84 28.21
C ASN A 300 6.99 -12.12 28.88
N ARG A 301 7.39 -12.57 30.08
CA ARG A 301 8.49 -11.99 30.86
C ARG A 301 9.80 -11.99 30.07
N ALA A 302 10.38 -10.81 29.91
CA ALA A 302 11.68 -10.55 29.28
C ALA A 302 11.82 -11.18 27.87
N LYS A 303 10.75 -11.16 27.07
CA LYS A 303 10.76 -11.66 25.68
C LYS A 303 11.00 -10.54 24.68
N LYS A 304 11.70 -10.83 23.59
CA LYS A 304 11.95 -9.93 22.45
C LYS A 304 11.37 -10.55 21.19
N ASN A 305 10.85 -9.75 20.26
CA ASN A 305 10.31 -10.28 19.01
C ASN A 305 10.31 -9.27 17.86
N TRP A 306 9.88 -9.72 16.67
CA TRP A 306 9.61 -8.85 15.52
C TRP A 306 8.78 -7.63 15.92
N ASN A 307 7.65 -7.86 16.58
CA ASN A 307 6.68 -6.81 16.90
C ASN A 307 7.22 -5.72 17.83
N SER A 308 8.17 -6.04 18.71
CA SER A 308 8.76 -5.07 19.62
C SER A 308 9.94 -4.31 19.03
N VAL A 309 10.55 -4.83 17.97
CA VAL A 309 11.75 -4.22 17.35
C VAL A 309 11.41 -3.60 16.00
N GLY A 310 10.82 -4.39 15.10
CA GLY A 310 10.60 -4.01 13.71
C GLY A 310 9.34 -3.19 13.46
N ASP A 311 8.24 -3.45 14.18
CA ASP A 311 6.98 -2.74 13.91
C ASP A 311 7.06 -1.23 14.19
N HIS A 312 8.03 -0.76 14.98
CA HIS A 312 8.31 0.68 15.14
C HIS A 312 8.45 1.39 13.79
N ALA A 313 9.16 0.77 12.84
CA ALA A 313 9.51 1.40 11.57
C ALA A 313 8.29 1.71 10.69
N PRO A 314 7.49 0.72 10.23
CA PRO A 314 6.35 0.98 9.35
C PRO A 314 5.20 1.71 10.06
N ALA A 315 4.95 1.42 11.35
CA ALA A 315 3.75 1.95 11.99
C ALA A 315 3.80 3.47 12.19
N TYR A 316 4.92 4.03 12.63
CA TYR A 316 5.01 5.47 12.88
C TYR A 316 6.39 6.08 12.65
N LEU A 317 7.49 5.36 12.92
CA LEU A 317 8.81 5.98 13.02
C LEU A 317 9.32 6.51 11.67
N ILE A 318 9.02 5.81 10.57
CA ILE A 318 9.31 6.31 9.21
C ILE A 318 8.53 7.59 8.93
N ASN A 319 7.23 7.61 9.21
CA ASN A 319 6.39 8.81 8.98
C ASN A 319 6.79 9.97 9.89
N LEU A 320 7.24 9.68 11.12
CA LEU A 320 7.78 10.68 12.04
C LEU A 320 9.07 11.28 11.51
N TRP A 321 10.01 10.46 11.03
CA TRP A 321 11.22 10.94 10.37
C TRP A 321 10.89 11.76 9.12
N LEU A 322 10.00 11.29 8.23
CA LEU A 322 9.55 12.04 7.06
C LEU A 322 8.93 13.39 7.42
N ALA A 323 8.18 13.47 8.52
CA ALA A 323 7.54 14.71 8.99
C ALA A 323 8.52 15.70 9.66
N THR A 324 9.68 15.25 10.12
CA THR A 324 10.56 16.05 11.01
C THR A 324 11.97 16.24 10.50
N GLY A 325 12.50 15.27 9.73
CA GLY A 325 13.91 15.17 9.36
C GLY A 325 14.87 15.09 10.55
N GLU A 326 14.38 14.81 11.77
CA GLU A 326 15.21 14.82 12.97
C GLU A 326 16.13 13.56 13.00
N PRO A 327 17.46 13.73 13.14
CA PRO A 327 18.41 12.60 13.11
C PRO A 327 18.14 11.51 14.15
N GLU A 328 17.59 11.87 15.32
CA GLU A 328 17.27 10.89 16.36
C GLU A 328 16.32 9.78 15.91
N TYR A 329 15.39 10.08 15.00
CA TYR A 329 14.45 9.09 14.46
C TYR A 329 15.10 8.23 13.38
N ALA A 330 16.04 8.78 12.60
CA ALA A 330 16.86 8.01 11.66
C ALA A 330 17.79 7.04 12.41
N ASP A 331 18.43 7.51 13.49
CA ASP A 331 19.29 6.69 14.35
C ASP A 331 18.47 5.58 15.03
N PHE A 332 17.22 5.86 15.42
CA PHE A 332 16.33 4.85 15.97
C PHE A 332 15.94 3.81 14.90
N LEU A 333 15.61 4.22 13.67
CA LEU A 333 15.38 3.28 12.57
C LEU A 333 16.63 2.41 12.31
N GLU A 334 17.80 3.02 12.26
CA GLU A 334 19.05 2.29 12.05
C GLU A 334 19.29 1.26 13.16
N TYR A 335 19.05 1.64 14.42
CA TYR A 335 19.17 0.73 15.56
C TYR A 335 18.24 -0.49 15.44
N THR A 336 16.97 -0.29 15.04
CA THR A 336 16.03 -1.41 14.90
C THR A 336 16.47 -2.34 13.77
N PHE A 337 16.89 -1.80 12.62
CA PHE A 337 17.30 -2.61 11.47
C PHE A 337 18.65 -3.30 11.63
N ASP A 338 19.61 -2.68 12.32
CA ASP A 338 20.85 -3.35 12.73
C ASP A 338 20.54 -4.53 13.66
N THR A 339 19.63 -4.34 14.62
CA THR A 339 19.17 -5.40 15.53
C THR A 339 18.50 -6.54 14.75
N ILE A 340 17.64 -6.21 13.78
CA ILE A 340 16.97 -7.21 12.92
C ILE A 340 17.99 -7.98 12.10
N ALA A 341 18.91 -7.29 11.40
CA ALA A 341 19.93 -7.92 10.58
C ALA A 341 20.89 -8.80 11.39
N ALA A 342 21.12 -8.48 12.67
CA ALA A 342 21.99 -9.26 13.55
C ALA A 342 21.33 -10.56 14.07
N HIS A 343 20.04 -10.53 14.40
CA HIS A 343 19.40 -11.60 15.19
C HIS A 343 18.35 -12.43 14.46
N PHE A 344 17.69 -11.89 13.44
CA PHE A 344 16.56 -12.54 12.78
C PHE A 344 16.94 -13.57 11.70
N PRO A 345 18.06 -13.44 10.97
CA PRO A 345 18.48 -14.47 10.02
C PRO A 345 18.64 -15.84 10.69
N ASP A 346 18.07 -16.88 10.07
CA ASP A 346 18.17 -18.26 10.56
C ASP A 346 18.26 -19.29 9.42
N TYR A 347 18.93 -18.91 8.34
CA TYR A 347 18.91 -19.63 7.06
C TYR A 347 19.60 -20.99 7.06
N ASP A 348 20.43 -21.27 8.08
CA ASP A 348 21.03 -22.60 8.27
C ASP A 348 20.02 -23.62 8.81
N ALA A 349 18.98 -23.17 9.52
CA ALA A 349 17.97 -24.03 10.13
C ALA A 349 16.62 -24.02 9.40
N SER A 350 16.26 -22.89 8.79
CA SER A 350 14.95 -22.67 8.16
C SER A 350 15.05 -21.66 7.01
N PRO A 351 14.24 -21.78 5.93
CA PRO A 351 14.17 -20.73 4.90
C PRO A 351 13.49 -19.45 5.40
N PHE A 352 12.97 -19.43 6.63
CA PHE A 352 12.31 -18.29 7.25
C PHE A 352 13.16 -17.70 8.38
N VAL A 353 12.98 -16.41 8.63
CA VAL A 353 13.56 -15.73 9.79
C VAL A 353 13.08 -16.33 11.12
N GLN A 354 13.83 -16.10 12.18
CA GLN A 354 13.37 -16.32 13.56
C GLN A 354 12.79 -15.01 14.11
N GLU A 355 11.60 -15.09 14.71
CA GLU A 355 10.87 -13.88 15.12
C GLU A 355 10.70 -13.71 16.63
N LYS A 356 10.89 -14.78 17.41
CA LYS A 356 10.64 -14.79 18.86
C LYS A 356 11.90 -15.20 19.61
N PHE A 357 12.25 -14.45 20.65
CA PHE A 357 13.51 -14.60 21.36
C PHE A 357 13.32 -14.45 22.88
N ASN A 358 14.17 -15.15 23.62
CA ASN A 358 14.37 -14.91 25.04
C ASN A 358 15.18 -13.62 25.27
N ASP A 359 15.36 -13.26 26.52
CA ASP A 359 16.10 -12.09 26.97
C ASP A 359 17.50 -11.95 26.32
N ASP A 360 18.20 -13.08 26.17
CA ASP A 360 19.56 -13.19 25.65
C ASP A 360 19.65 -13.40 24.13
N TRP A 361 18.56 -13.17 23.39
CA TRP A 361 18.45 -13.47 21.95
C TRP A 361 18.55 -14.95 21.59
N SER A 362 18.53 -15.87 22.55
CA SER A 362 18.29 -17.28 22.23
C SER A 362 16.87 -17.46 21.69
N LYS A 363 16.72 -18.33 20.70
CA LYS A 363 15.47 -18.54 19.96
C LYS A 363 14.40 -19.11 20.89
N ASP A 364 13.20 -18.52 20.86
CA ASP A 364 12.06 -19.01 21.62
C ASP A 364 11.10 -19.80 20.72
N TYR A 365 11.18 -21.14 20.84
CA TYR A 365 10.34 -22.08 20.09
C TYR A 365 9.07 -22.48 20.84
N HIS A 366 8.88 -22.05 22.09
CA HIS A 366 7.78 -22.48 22.95
C HIS A 366 6.73 -21.38 23.19
N THR A 367 6.81 -20.29 22.43
CA THR A 367 5.73 -19.29 22.33
C THR A 367 4.46 -19.91 21.74
N VAL A 368 3.35 -19.16 21.74
CA VAL A 368 2.11 -19.60 21.07
C VAL A 368 2.28 -19.77 19.57
N GLN A 369 3.20 -19.01 18.96
CA GLN A 369 3.61 -19.21 17.57
C GLN A 369 4.37 -20.53 17.36
N GLN A 370 4.86 -21.21 18.40
CA GLN A 370 5.36 -22.60 18.37
C GLN A 370 6.39 -22.91 17.24
N ASN A 371 7.41 -22.07 17.05
CA ASN A 371 8.41 -22.21 15.96
C ASN A 371 7.81 -22.27 14.53
N ARG A 372 6.72 -21.54 14.29
CA ARG A 372 6.12 -21.37 12.97
C ARG A 372 6.54 -20.05 12.34
N ALA A 373 6.54 -19.99 11.01
CA ALA A 373 6.85 -18.79 10.25
C ALA A 373 5.59 -18.06 9.85
N ILE A 374 5.62 -16.75 9.97
CA ILE A 374 4.63 -15.87 9.38
C ILE A 374 5.22 -15.35 8.06
N VAL A 375 4.64 -15.74 6.92
CA VAL A 375 5.21 -15.42 5.60
C VAL A 375 5.24 -13.91 5.40
N GLY A 376 4.15 -13.23 5.76
CA GLY A 376 4.03 -11.77 5.68
C GLY A 376 5.13 -11.02 6.43
N HIS A 377 5.58 -11.51 7.60
CA HIS A 377 6.63 -10.83 8.38
C HIS A 377 8.02 -10.92 7.74
N ASN A 378 8.32 -12.02 7.04
CA ASN A 378 9.56 -12.12 6.26
C ASN A 378 9.57 -11.03 5.18
N LEU A 379 8.49 -10.94 4.40
CA LEU A 379 8.36 -9.93 3.35
C LEU A 379 8.35 -8.52 3.96
N LYS A 380 7.72 -8.34 5.12
CA LYS A 380 7.72 -7.09 5.90
C LYS A 380 9.14 -6.61 6.22
N ILE A 381 10.00 -7.52 6.69
CA ILE A 381 11.41 -7.24 6.94
C ILE A 381 12.11 -6.78 5.66
N ALA A 382 11.93 -7.48 4.54
CA ALA A 382 12.65 -7.18 3.29
C ALA A 382 12.37 -5.75 2.77
N TRP A 383 11.10 -5.34 2.76
CA TRP A 383 10.73 -4.03 2.22
C TRP A 383 11.10 -2.88 3.16
N ASN A 384 11.06 -3.13 4.46
CA ASN A 384 11.55 -2.20 5.47
C ASN A 384 13.07 -2.03 5.44
N LEU A 385 13.83 -3.12 5.25
CA LEU A 385 15.28 -3.05 5.04
C LEU A 385 15.62 -2.31 3.74
N THR A 386 14.80 -2.45 2.70
CA THR A 386 14.99 -1.72 1.44
C THR A 386 14.77 -0.21 1.61
N ARG A 387 13.76 0.20 2.39
CA ARG A 387 13.60 1.60 2.83
C ARG A 387 14.80 2.07 3.62
N MET A 388 15.24 1.30 4.62
CA MET A 388 16.42 1.67 5.42
C MET A 388 17.69 1.77 4.57
N HIS A 389 17.89 0.88 3.60
CA HIS A 389 19.03 0.94 2.67
C HIS A 389 19.00 2.24 1.84
N SER A 390 17.80 2.75 1.51
CA SER A 390 17.66 4.04 0.82
C SER A 390 17.95 5.24 1.74
N LEU A 391 17.68 5.13 3.04
CA LEU A 391 18.00 6.17 4.03
C LEU A 391 19.48 6.17 4.43
N ASN A 392 19.99 5.02 4.90
CA ASN A 392 21.37 4.81 5.31
C ASN A 392 21.86 3.47 4.76
N ALA A 393 22.52 3.53 3.61
CA ALA A 393 22.91 2.36 2.85
C ALA A 393 23.93 1.49 3.59
N LYS A 394 23.51 0.26 3.91
CA LYS A 394 24.40 -0.84 4.32
C LYS A 394 24.19 -2.04 3.43
N GLU A 395 25.29 -2.70 3.09
CA GLU A 395 25.27 -3.93 2.27
C GLU A 395 24.56 -5.07 2.99
N THR A 396 24.63 -5.11 4.32
CA THR A 396 23.89 -6.07 5.15
C THR A 396 22.37 -5.96 4.97
N TYR A 397 21.83 -4.74 4.85
CA TYR A 397 20.40 -4.53 4.63
C TYR A 397 19.97 -5.03 3.27
N LYS A 398 20.69 -4.64 2.22
CA LYS A 398 20.43 -5.08 0.84
C LYS A 398 20.50 -6.60 0.74
N ASN A 399 21.61 -7.20 1.16
CA ASN A 399 21.81 -8.65 1.08
C ASN A 399 20.73 -9.43 1.82
N PHE A 400 20.28 -8.94 2.97
CA PHE A 400 19.22 -9.62 3.73
C PHE A 400 17.84 -9.45 3.07
N ALA A 401 17.52 -8.26 2.55
CA ALA A 401 16.30 -8.04 1.77
C ALA A 401 16.26 -8.92 0.51
N GLU A 402 17.32 -8.97 -0.29
CA GLU A 402 17.44 -9.82 -1.48
C GLU A 402 17.37 -11.31 -1.10
N LYS A 403 18.03 -11.72 0.00
CA LYS A 403 17.97 -13.10 0.49
C LYS A 403 16.53 -13.52 0.79
N ILE A 404 15.74 -12.67 1.47
CA ILE A 404 14.32 -12.91 1.69
C ILE A 404 13.58 -12.94 0.34
N GLY A 405 13.79 -11.93 -0.50
CA GLY A 405 13.11 -11.76 -1.79
C GLY A 405 13.25 -12.97 -2.72
N HIS A 406 14.39 -13.66 -2.71
CA HIS A 406 14.63 -14.85 -3.52
C HIS A 406 14.23 -16.17 -2.85
N VAL A 407 14.23 -16.25 -1.51
CA VAL A 407 13.91 -17.50 -0.80
C VAL A 407 12.41 -17.68 -0.59
N ILE A 408 11.71 -16.64 -0.13
CA ILE A 408 10.30 -16.74 0.27
C ILE A 408 9.35 -17.17 -0.85
N PRO A 409 9.51 -16.77 -2.13
CA PRO A 409 8.65 -17.27 -3.21
C PRO A 409 8.65 -18.80 -3.33
N GLY A 410 9.78 -19.45 -3.03
CA GLY A 410 9.91 -20.90 -3.12
C GLY A 410 9.16 -21.66 -2.03
N VAL A 411 8.84 -21.00 -0.91
CA VAL A 411 8.32 -21.66 0.29
C VAL A 411 6.97 -21.10 0.75
N GLY A 412 6.77 -19.77 0.75
CA GLY A 412 5.56 -19.13 1.26
C GLY A 412 4.55 -18.62 0.22
N CYS A 413 4.88 -18.71 -1.08
CA CYS A 413 3.96 -18.35 -2.17
C CYS A 413 3.16 -19.56 -2.65
N ASP A 414 1.86 -19.38 -2.92
CA ASP A 414 1.08 -20.35 -3.69
C ASP A 414 1.41 -20.19 -5.18
N ARG A 415 2.47 -20.87 -5.62
CA ARG A 415 2.97 -20.77 -7.01
C ARG A 415 2.02 -21.36 -8.05
N GLN A 416 0.94 -22.04 -7.66
CA GLN A 416 -0.12 -22.47 -8.57
C GLN A 416 -1.22 -21.42 -8.73
N ARG A 417 -1.68 -20.85 -7.63
CA ARG A 417 -2.90 -20.01 -7.59
C ARG A 417 -2.62 -18.52 -7.49
N GLY A 418 -1.39 -18.15 -7.13
CA GLY A 418 -1.00 -16.80 -6.74
C GLY A 418 -1.29 -16.51 -5.26
N GLY A 419 -0.69 -15.43 -4.77
CA GLY A 419 -0.83 -14.98 -3.38
C GLY A 419 0.06 -15.72 -2.38
N TRP A 420 0.12 -15.18 -1.17
CA TRP A 420 1.00 -15.62 -0.08
C TRP A 420 0.20 -16.36 1.00
N TYR A 421 0.73 -17.49 1.47
CA TYR A 421 0.14 -18.25 2.58
C TYR A 421 0.30 -17.53 3.91
N ASP A 422 -0.54 -17.89 4.89
CA ASP A 422 -0.53 -17.40 6.28
C ASP A 422 0.67 -17.87 7.09
N MET A 423 0.48 -18.95 7.83
CA MET A 423 1.48 -19.47 8.74
C MET A 423 1.90 -20.87 8.31
N GLU A 424 3.21 -21.11 8.31
CA GLU A 424 3.80 -22.38 7.91
C GLU A 424 4.74 -22.92 9.00
N GLU A 425 4.87 -24.23 9.10
CA GLU A 425 5.93 -24.86 9.89
C GLU A 425 7.29 -24.42 9.35
N ARG A 426 8.23 -23.99 10.22
CA ARG A 426 9.54 -23.47 9.78
C ARG A 426 10.48 -24.53 9.20
N VAL A 427 10.24 -25.80 9.51
CA VAL A 427 11.13 -26.91 9.17
C VAL A 427 10.35 -28.05 8.51
N LEU A 428 10.98 -28.73 7.55
CA LEU A 428 10.44 -29.95 6.97
C LEU A 428 10.66 -31.11 7.92
N ALA A 429 9.61 -31.85 8.25
CA ALA A 429 9.78 -33.13 8.95
C ALA A 429 10.34 -34.20 7.98
N PRO A 430 10.99 -35.26 8.50
CA PRO A 430 11.53 -36.33 7.66
C PRO A 430 10.50 -36.87 6.65
N GLY A 431 10.88 -36.92 5.37
CA GLY A 431 10.03 -37.41 4.28
C GLY A 431 9.00 -36.41 3.74
N GLN A 432 8.90 -35.19 4.29
CA GLN A 432 8.04 -34.15 3.76
C GLN A 432 8.68 -33.42 2.58
N LYS A 433 7.86 -33.05 1.60
CA LYS A 433 8.26 -32.25 0.42
C LYS A 433 7.82 -30.78 0.50
N PHE A 434 6.84 -30.49 1.34
CA PHE A 434 6.24 -29.16 1.49
C PHE A 434 6.24 -28.79 2.97
N TYR A 435 6.51 -27.52 3.25
CA TYR A 435 6.28 -26.94 4.58
C TYR A 435 4.79 -27.05 4.87
N ARG A 436 4.44 -27.43 6.10
CA ARG A 436 3.04 -27.67 6.45
C ARG A 436 2.39 -26.34 6.81
N LEU A 437 1.28 -26.06 6.14
CA LEU A 437 0.37 -24.99 6.52
C LEU A 437 -0.21 -25.32 7.90
N VAL A 438 -0.21 -24.35 8.80
CA VAL A 438 -0.47 -24.60 10.22
C VAL A 438 -1.96 -24.87 10.46
N TRP A 439 -2.82 -23.99 9.95
CA TRP A 439 -4.26 -24.04 10.20
C TRP A 439 -5.07 -24.33 8.93
N HIS A 440 -4.63 -23.78 7.80
CA HIS A 440 -5.37 -23.75 6.54
C HIS A 440 -4.50 -23.20 5.40
N ASP A 441 -5.01 -23.30 4.17
CA ASP A 441 -4.45 -22.72 2.95
C ASP A 441 -5.09 -21.39 2.52
N ARG A 442 -5.93 -20.83 3.41
CA ARG A 442 -6.49 -19.49 3.24
C ARG A 442 -5.39 -18.44 3.22
N LYS A 443 -5.69 -17.33 2.56
CA LYS A 443 -4.77 -16.21 2.36
C LYS A 443 -5.38 -14.96 3.00
N ALA A 444 -4.63 -14.33 3.90
CA ALA A 444 -5.02 -13.12 4.59
C ALA A 444 -4.63 -11.86 3.82
N TRP A 445 -5.50 -10.85 3.84
CA TRP A 445 -5.34 -9.59 3.09
C TRP A 445 -4.03 -8.86 3.42
N TRP A 446 -3.70 -8.77 4.72
CA TRP A 446 -2.56 -8.00 5.20
C TRP A 446 -1.23 -8.58 4.71
N GLN A 447 -1.13 -9.91 4.60
CA GLN A 447 0.09 -10.51 4.05
C GLN A 447 0.23 -10.31 2.55
N GLN A 448 -0.89 -10.18 1.82
CA GLN A 448 -0.83 -9.88 0.40
C GLN A 448 -0.21 -8.50 0.20
N GLU A 449 -0.63 -7.52 1.00
CA GLU A 449 0.02 -6.21 1.03
C GLU A 449 1.52 -6.35 1.33
N GLN A 450 1.93 -7.05 2.39
CA GLN A 450 3.36 -7.17 2.72
C GLN A 450 4.19 -7.72 1.56
N GLY A 451 3.67 -8.70 0.82
CA GLY A 451 4.33 -9.20 -0.38
C GLY A 451 4.32 -8.20 -1.53
N ILE A 452 3.18 -7.60 -1.85
CA ILE A 452 3.07 -6.62 -2.93
C ILE A 452 4.01 -5.43 -2.72
N LEU A 453 3.99 -4.84 -1.53
CA LEU A 453 4.85 -3.71 -1.19
C LEU A 453 6.33 -4.09 -1.22
N ALA A 454 6.68 -5.28 -0.73
CA ALA A 454 8.05 -5.76 -0.79
C ALA A 454 8.59 -5.88 -2.20
N TYR A 455 7.84 -6.53 -3.07
CA TYR A 455 8.34 -6.77 -4.41
C TYR A 455 8.32 -5.50 -5.28
N TYR A 456 7.36 -4.58 -5.09
CA TYR A 456 7.39 -3.31 -5.81
C TYR A 456 8.57 -2.41 -5.41
N ILE A 457 8.83 -2.21 -4.12
CA ILE A 457 9.97 -1.37 -3.72
C ILE A 457 11.31 -2.04 -4.09
N MET A 458 11.46 -3.35 -3.87
CA MET A 458 12.68 -4.06 -4.26
C MET A 458 12.90 -4.04 -5.78
N ALA A 459 11.84 -4.12 -6.59
CA ALA A 459 11.95 -3.97 -8.04
C ALA A 459 12.43 -2.56 -8.42
N GLY A 460 11.87 -1.52 -7.80
CA GLY A 460 12.27 -0.13 -8.05
C GLY A 460 13.71 0.18 -7.62
N VAL A 461 14.19 -0.40 -6.51
CA VAL A 461 15.52 -0.13 -5.95
C VAL A 461 16.61 -1.04 -6.54
N TYR A 462 16.35 -2.35 -6.67
CA TYR A 462 17.36 -3.34 -7.08
C TYR A 462 17.26 -3.75 -8.55
N GLN A 463 16.14 -3.43 -9.23
CA GLN A 463 15.93 -3.70 -10.67
C GLN A 463 16.07 -5.18 -11.07
N ASP A 464 15.82 -6.10 -10.14
CA ASP A 464 15.76 -7.54 -10.43
C ASP A 464 14.43 -7.88 -11.15
N PRO A 465 14.48 -8.55 -12.32
CA PRO A 465 13.28 -8.90 -13.09
C PRO A 465 12.34 -9.88 -12.38
N ASP A 466 12.83 -10.72 -11.45
CA ASP A 466 11.97 -11.58 -10.65
C ASP A 466 11.14 -10.77 -9.65
N PHE A 467 11.67 -9.67 -9.12
CA PHE A 467 10.92 -8.86 -8.15
C PHE A 467 9.71 -8.19 -8.79
N ILE A 468 9.86 -7.56 -9.97
CA ILE A 468 8.68 -6.98 -10.63
C ILE A 468 7.65 -8.05 -11.02
N ARG A 469 8.11 -9.25 -11.38
CA ARG A 469 7.24 -10.39 -11.67
C ARG A 469 6.43 -10.80 -10.44
N PHE A 470 7.05 -10.99 -9.28
CA PHE A 470 6.34 -11.35 -8.05
C PHE A 470 5.43 -10.23 -7.54
N ALA A 471 5.80 -8.96 -7.75
CA ALA A 471 4.93 -7.83 -7.44
C ALA A 471 3.64 -7.88 -8.24
N ARG A 472 3.75 -8.08 -9.56
CA ARG A 472 2.62 -8.20 -10.49
C ARG A 472 1.75 -9.42 -10.19
N GLU A 473 2.35 -10.58 -9.95
CA GLU A 473 1.63 -11.80 -9.59
C GLU A 473 0.83 -11.63 -8.27
N GLY A 474 1.44 -11.01 -7.25
CA GLY A 474 0.78 -10.71 -5.98
C GLY A 474 -0.34 -9.68 -6.13
N ALA A 475 -0.09 -8.57 -6.84
CA ALA A 475 -1.07 -7.52 -7.07
C ALA A 475 -2.24 -8.01 -7.94
N ALA A 476 -1.98 -8.90 -8.90
CA ALA A 476 -3.00 -9.57 -9.68
C ALA A 476 -3.93 -10.41 -8.81
N PHE A 477 -3.36 -11.22 -7.89
CA PHE A 477 -4.17 -12.04 -7.00
C PHE A 477 -5.02 -11.19 -6.05
N TYR A 478 -4.42 -10.14 -5.47
CA TYR A 478 -5.14 -9.23 -4.57
C TYR A 478 -6.31 -8.54 -5.29
N ASN A 479 -6.06 -7.90 -6.43
CA ASN A 479 -7.09 -7.14 -7.14
C ASN A 479 -8.18 -8.02 -7.76
N ALA A 480 -7.88 -9.29 -8.08
CA ALA A 480 -8.88 -10.22 -8.62
C ALA A 480 -9.79 -10.83 -7.53
N TRP A 481 -9.27 -11.04 -6.30
CA TRP A 481 -9.92 -11.93 -5.34
C TRP A 481 -10.24 -11.31 -3.96
N PHE A 482 -9.54 -10.24 -3.55
CA PHE A 482 -9.76 -9.63 -2.22
C PHE A 482 -10.73 -8.47 -2.21
N LEU A 483 -10.95 -7.81 -3.35
CA LEU A 483 -11.83 -6.65 -3.43
C LEU A 483 -13.29 -7.10 -3.39
N ASP A 484 -14.03 -6.65 -2.38
CA ASP A 484 -15.48 -6.88 -2.32
C ASP A 484 -16.19 -5.82 -3.17
N THR A 485 -16.32 -6.10 -4.47
CA THR A 485 -16.94 -5.17 -5.42
C THR A 485 -18.46 -5.07 -5.30
N GLU A 486 -19.09 -5.87 -4.42
CA GLU A 486 -20.53 -5.80 -4.15
C GLU A 486 -20.83 -4.90 -2.96
N SER A 487 -20.11 -5.08 -1.85
CA SER A 487 -20.35 -4.35 -0.59
C SER A 487 -19.25 -3.33 -0.23
N GLY A 488 -18.23 -3.13 -1.06
CA GLY A 488 -17.09 -2.23 -0.82
C GLY A 488 -16.05 -2.82 0.16
N GLY A 489 -14.88 -2.21 0.31
CA GLY A 489 -13.85 -2.75 1.22
C GLY A 489 -13.17 -4.03 0.71
N VAL A 490 -12.52 -4.76 1.62
CA VAL A 490 -11.75 -5.97 1.30
C VAL A 490 -12.17 -7.15 2.17
N TYR A 491 -12.10 -8.37 1.62
CA TYR A 491 -12.28 -9.57 2.42
C TYR A 491 -11.10 -9.77 3.37
N PHE A 492 -11.39 -10.20 4.60
CA PHE A 492 -10.35 -10.55 5.58
C PHE A 492 -9.51 -11.74 5.04
N ASN A 493 -10.17 -12.83 4.66
CA ASN A 493 -9.52 -13.98 4.05
C ASN A 493 -10.19 -14.38 2.74
N VAL A 494 -9.39 -14.95 1.84
CA VAL A 494 -9.87 -15.77 0.73
C VAL A 494 -9.39 -17.20 0.90
N LEU A 495 -10.14 -18.16 0.38
CA LEU A 495 -9.69 -19.54 0.20
C LEU A 495 -8.49 -19.58 -0.76
N ALA A 496 -7.75 -20.69 -0.80
CA ALA A 496 -6.59 -20.80 -1.66
C ALA A 496 -6.90 -20.50 -3.15
N ASN A 497 -8.10 -20.84 -3.60
CA ASN A 497 -8.60 -20.62 -4.96
C ASN A 497 -9.22 -19.23 -5.20
N GLY A 498 -9.06 -18.28 -4.27
CA GLY A 498 -9.50 -16.90 -4.42
C GLY A 498 -10.96 -16.63 -4.01
N GLN A 499 -11.75 -17.66 -3.68
CA GLN A 499 -13.13 -17.44 -3.22
C GLN A 499 -13.17 -16.81 -1.82
N PRO A 500 -14.10 -15.87 -1.52
CA PRO A 500 -14.17 -15.24 -0.22
C PRO A 500 -14.41 -16.23 0.92
N TYR A 501 -13.68 -16.09 2.03
CA TYR A 501 -13.93 -16.86 3.25
C TYR A 501 -14.80 -16.03 4.20
N ALA A 502 -16.06 -16.45 4.41
CA ALA A 502 -17.07 -15.68 5.13
C ALA A 502 -17.60 -16.39 6.39
N LEU A 503 -16.73 -17.03 7.19
CA LEU A 503 -17.10 -17.71 8.43
C LEU A 503 -16.48 -17.06 9.67
N GLY A 504 -17.17 -17.19 10.81
CA GLY A 504 -16.66 -16.76 12.11
C GLY A 504 -16.42 -15.26 12.22
N THR A 505 -15.34 -14.87 12.89
CA THR A 505 -14.88 -13.49 13.04
C THR A 505 -14.14 -12.97 11.81
N GLU A 506 -13.66 -13.87 10.94
CA GLU A 506 -12.89 -13.57 9.73
C GLU A 506 -13.79 -13.23 8.52
N ARG A 507 -15.06 -12.91 8.76
CA ARG A 507 -16.02 -12.45 7.73
C ARG A 507 -16.26 -10.94 7.76
N GLY A 508 -15.92 -10.28 8.86
CA GLY A 508 -16.22 -8.87 9.08
C GLY A 508 -15.21 -7.96 8.38
N LYS A 509 -15.60 -6.72 8.08
CA LYS A 509 -14.71 -5.67 7.53
C LYS A 509 -14.06 -4.80 8.61
N GLY A 510 -14.37 -5.09 9.88
CA GLY A 510 -13.79 -4.48 11.06
C GLY A 510 -13.68 -5.51 12.18
N SER A 511 -12.54 -5.57 12.85
CA SER A 511 -12.27 -6.36 14.05
C SER A 511 -11.01 -5.86 14.75
N HIS A 512 -10.62 -6.44 15.89
CA HIS A 512 -9.33 -6.18 16.55
C HIS A 512 -8.13 -6.20 15.60
N SER A 513 -8.14 -7.14 14.63
CA SER A 513 -7.04 -7.31 13.68
C SER A 513 -7.23 -6.53 12.38
N MET A 514 -8.36 -5.86 12.15
CA MET A 514 -8.70 -5.26 10.86
C MET A 514 -9.43 -3.92 11.00
N ALA A 515 -8.81 -2.85 10.50
CA ALA A 515 -9.37 -1.50 10.52
C ALA A 515 -8.79 -0.60 9.41
N GLY A 516 -9.02 -0.96 8.15
CA GLY A 516 -8.53 -0.19 6.99
C GLY A 516 -7.01 -0.27 6.76
N TYR A 517 -6.18 0.02 7.76
CA TYR A 517 -4.72 0.23 7.73
C TYR A 517 -4.00 -0.45 6.56
N HIS A 518 -3.90 -1.78 6.57
CA HIS A 518 -3.13 -2.52 5.57
C HIS A 518 -3.61 -2.32 4.13
N SER A 519 -4.91 -2.09 3.92
CA SER A 519 -5.45 -1.84 2.57
C SER A 519 -5.19 -0.40 2.11
N PHE A 520 -5.19 0.56 3.05
CA PHE A 520 -4.86 1.94 2.74
C PHE A 520 -3.34 2.13 2.56
N GLU A 521 -2.52 1.51 3.42
CA GLU A 521 -1.06 1.47 3.29
C GLU A 521 -0.66 0.81 1.97
N LEU A 522 -1.31 -0.31 1.59
CA LEU A 522 -1.15 -0.91 0.27
C LEU A 522 -1.40 0.11 -0.84
N CYS A 523 -2.55 0.78 -0.84
CA CYS A 523 -2.87 1.73 -1.90
C CYS A 523 -1.90 2.93 -1.92
N TYR A 524 -1.56 3.48 -0.75
CA TYR A 524 -0.66 4.61 -0.60
C TYR A 524 0.73 4.29 -1.17
N LEU A 525 1.34 3.20 -0.71
CA LEU A 525 2.70 2.84 -1.07
C LEU A 525 2.80 2.18 -2.45
N ALA A 526 1.81 1.38 -2.87
CA ALA A 526 1.80 0.82 -4.23
C ALA A 526 1.71 1.94 -5.28
N ALA A 527 0.88 2.97 -5.06
CA ALA A 527 0.84 4.14 -5.94
C ALA A 527 2.22 4.81 -6.04
N ILE A 528 2.87 5.05 -4.90
CA ILE A 528 4.21 5.65 -4.83
C ILE A 528 5.23 4.81 -5.59
N TYR A 529 5.34 3.50 -5.30
CA TYR A 529 6.38 2.67 -5.90
C TYR A 529 6.16 2.43 -7.39
N ILE A 530 4.91 2.16 -7.81
CA ILE A 530 4.58 1.94 -9.21
C ILE A 530 4.83 3.23 -9.99
N ASN A 531 4.26 4.35 -9.57
CA ASN A 531 4.35 5.58 -10.35
C ASN A 531 5.75 6.15 -10.27
N LEU A 532 6.32 6.40 -9.08
CA LEU A 532 7.57 7.14 -8.96
C LEU A 532 8.82 6.30 -9.26
N LEU A 533 8.84 5.00 -8.93
CA LEU A 533 10.04 4.17 -9.13
C LEU A 533 9.98 3.33 -10.40
N ILE A 534 8.85 2.70 -10.71
CA ILE A 534 8.77 1.70 -11.78
C ILE A 534 8.40 2.34 -13.12
N ASN A 535 7.27 3.04 -13.16
CA ASN A 535 6.72 3.63 -14.38
C ASN A 535 7.27 5.03 -14.65
N GLN A 536 7.93 5.63 -13.66
CA GLN A 536 8.50 6.98 -13.69
C GLN A 536 7.46 8.03 -14.09
N GLU A 537 6.34 8.08 -13.36
CA GLU A 537 5.19 8.97 -13.56
C GLU A 537 5.08 9.96 -12.39
N PRO A 538 4.68 11.22 -12.65
CA PRO A 538 4.47 12.20 -11.59
C PRO A 538 3.28 11.82 -10.70
N MET A 539 3.24 12.36 -9.48
CA MET A 539 2.12 12.20 -8.54
C MET A 539 1.90 13.47 -7.73
N ASP A 540 0.64 13.74 -7.39
CA ASP A 540 0.30 14.84 -6.49
C ASP A 540 0.07 14.34 -5.06
N PHE A 541 0.61 15.08 -4.09
CA PHE A 541 0.40 14.87 -2.66
C PHE A 541 -0.19 16.12 -2.00
N TYR A 542 -1.02 15.92 -0.99
CA TYR A 542 -1.75 17.00 -0.33
C TYR A 542 -1.40 17.14 1.15
N PHE A 543 -1.17 18.38 1.58
CA PHE A 543 -0.84 18.71 2.97
C PHE A 543 -1.71 19.86 3.46
N LYS A 544 -1.96 19.95 4.78
CA LYS A 544 -2.72 21.06 5.37
C LYS A 544 -2.07 21.54 6.68
N PRO A 545 -0.82 22.04 6.63
CA PRO A 545 -0.12 22.49 7.83
C PRO A 545 -0.86 23.61 8.56
N MET A 546 -0.85 23.55 9.87
CA MET A 546 -1.27 24.65 10.73
C MET A 546 -0.16 25.72 10.82
N PRO A 547 -0.50 26.99 11.00
CA PRO A 547 0.48 28.06 11.20
C PRO A 547 1.41 27.75 12.37
N GLY A 548 2.72 27.71 12.11
CA GLY A 548 3.72 27.35 13.10
C GLY A 548 3.66 25.89 13.58
N GLY A 549 2.92 24.98 12.93
CA GLY A 549 2.85 23.57 13.33
C GLY A 549 4.23 22.92 13.43
N PHE A 550 5.04 23.09 12.39
CA PHE A 550 6.42 22.61 12.34
C PHE A 550 7.39 23.59 13.02
N PRO A 551 8.27 23.13 13.94
CA PRO A 551 9.14 24.03 14.71
C PRO A 551 10.13 24.85 13.89
N ASP A 552 10.59 24.30 12.76
CA ASP A 552 11.48 24.95 11.80
C ASP A 552 10.73 25.67 10.66
N ASN A 553 9.39 25.63 10.69
CA ASN A 553 8.51 26.20 9.68
C ASN A 553 8.76 25.61 8.27
N ILE A 554 9.22 24.36 8.21
CA ILE A 554 9.48 23.61 6.98
C ILE A 554 8.52 22.42 6.90
N LEU A 555 7.76 22.36 5.80
CA LEU A 555 6.98 21.19 5.43
C LEU A 555 7.85 20.25 4.59
N ARG A 556 8.02 19.01 5.04
CA ARG A 556 8.73 17.95 4.31
C ARG A 556 7.72 17.11 3.56
N VAL A 557 7.89 17.00 2.25
CA VAL A 557 6.87 16.44 1.34
C VAL A 557 7.24 15.10 0.73
N GLN A 558 8.41 14.57 1.11
CA GLN A 558 8.86 13.25 0.67
C GLN A 558 7.78 12.18 0.98
N PRO A 559 7.29 11.42 -0.02
CA PRO A 559 6.13 10.55 0.14
C PRO A 559 6.43 9.25 0.92
N ASP A 560 7.63 8.70 0.77
CA ASP A 560 8.20 7.60 1.53
C ASP A 560 9.74 7.63 1.43
N ILE A 561 10.45 6.77 2.14
CA ILE A 561 11.91 6.62 2.03
C ILE A 561 12.29 5.91 0.70
N LEU A 562 12.45 6.70 -0.36
CA LEU A 562 12.89 6.27 -1.69
C LEU A 562 14.41 6.48 -1.88
N PRO A 563 15.04 5.88 -2.91
CA PRO A 563 16.46 6.11 -3.19
C PRO A 563 16.78 7.61 -3.32
N PRO A 564 17.86 8.11 -2.69
CA PRO A 564 18.23 9.51 -2.76
C PRO A 564 18.38 9.98 -4.21
N GLY A 565 17.77 11.13 -4.55
CA GLY A 565 17.79 11.69 -5.90
C GLY A 565 16.93 10.93 -6.93
N SER A 566 16.06 9.99 -6.52
CA SER A 566 15.12 9.34 -7.44
C SER A 566 13.90 10.20 -7.79
N ILE A 567 13.56 11.17 -6.95
CA ILE A 567 12.41 12.07 -7.10
C ILE A 567 12.79 13.50 -6.66
N ARG A 568 12.00 14.47 -7.10
CA ARG A 568 12.10 15.89 -6.72
C ARG A 568 10.72 16.54 -6.72
N ILE A 569 10.58 17.73 -6.14
CA ILE A 569 9.37 18.55 -6.35
C ILE A 569 9.39 19.09 -7.79
N GLY A 570 8.30 18.87 -8.52
CA GLY A 570 8.05 19.50 -9.82
C GLY A 570 7.41 20.87 -9.64
N GLU A 571 6.21 20.87 -9.03
CA GLU A 571 5.42 22.08 -8.81
C GLU A 571 4.71 22.06 -7.44
N VAL A 572 4.37 23.25 -6.93
CA VAL A 572 3.65 23.43 -5.67
C VAL A 572 2.54 24.45 -5.85
N TRP A 573 1.36 24.15 -5.31
CA TRP A 573 0.25 25.09 -5.20
C TRP A 573 -0.15 25.27 -3.74
N LEU A 574 -0.35 26.52 -3.33
CA LEU A 574 -0.89 26.91 -2.04
C LEU A 574 -2.28 27.51 -2.25
N ASN A 575 -3.31 26.85 -1.71
CA ASN A 575 -4.72 27.24 -1.85
C ASN A 575 -5.12 27.44 -3.32
N GLY A 576 -4.64 26.57 -4.22
CA GLY A 576 -4.93 26.61 -5.66
C GLY A 576 -4.07 27.58 -6.48
N HIS A 577 -3.13 28.31 -5.86
CA HIS A 577 -2.24 29.25 -6.56
C HIS A 577 -0.80 28.74 -6.57
N LYS A 578 -0.07 28.92 -7.68
CA LYS A 578 1.36 28.55 -7.78
C LYS A 578 2.15 29.13 -6.60
N TYR A 579 3.00 28.30 -6.01
CA TYR A 579 3.85 28.63 -4.87
C TYR A 579 5.29 28.27 -5.20
N THR A 580 6.24 29.15 -4.89
CA THR A 580 7.63 29.03 -5.39
C THR A 580 8.68 28.92 -4.30
N ASN A 581 8.32 29.00 -3.02
CA ASN A 581 9.28 28.93 -1.92
C ASN A 581 9.47 27.49 -1.43
N PHE A 582 10.11 26.68 -2.27
CA PHE A 582 10.37 25.27 -2.00
C PHE A 582 11.74 24.86 -2.53
N ASP A 583 12.31 23.82 -1.94
CA ASP A 583 13.54 23.18 -2.42
C ASP A 583 13.15 21.87 -3.15
N PRO A 584 13.32 21.82 -4.49
CA PRO A 584 12.99 20.64 -5.27
C PRO A 584 13.71 19.36 -4.84
N GLU A 585 15.00 19.47 -4.54
CA GLU A 585 15.88 18.31 -4.31
C GLU A 585 15.83 17.87 -2.84
N ALA A 586 15.69 18.83 -1.92
CA ALA A 586 15.50 18.51 -0.50
C ALA A 586 14.08 18.02 -0.18
N LEU A 587 13.13 18.12 -1.13
CA LEU A 587 11.71 17.78 -0.94
C LEU A 587 11.11 18.56 0.25
N THR A 588 11.38 19.87 0.30
CA THR A 588 10.91 20.76 1.37
C THR A 588 10.21 21.99 0.84
N ILE A 589 9.26 22.50 1.62
CA ILE A 589 8.53 23.73 1.35
C ILE A 589 8.69 24.63 2.58
N GLU A 590 9.16 25.85 2.37
CA GLU A 590 9.17 26.87 3.42
C GLU A 590 7.75 27.40 3.61
N LEU A 591 7.22 27.34 4.83
CA LEU A 591 5.83 27.73 5.08
C LEU A 591 5.69 29.26 5.21
N PRO A 592 4.67 29.89 4.61
CA PRO A 592 4.40 31.30 4.85
C PRO A 592 3.94 31.53 6.30
N THR A 593 4.39 32.63 6.91
CA THR A 593 4.07 32.98 8.31
C THR A 593 2.89 33.94 8.44
N ASP A 594 2.40 34.48 7.33
CA ASP A 594 1.32 35.47 7.23
C ASP A 594 -0.04 34.86 6.86
N ARG A 595 -0.14 33.53 6.80
CA ARG A 595 -1.36 32.80 6.41
C ARG A 595 -1.88 31.90 7.52
N ASN A 596 -3.20 31.87 7.66
CA ASN A 596 -3.89 31.05 8.66
C ASN A 596 -4.38 29.70 8.10
N GLU A 597 -4.70 29.63 6.80
CA GLU A 597 -5.11 28.40 6.13
C GLU A 597 -4.15 28.10 4.98
N MET A 598 -3.56 26.90 5.01
CA MET A 598 -2.54 26.47 4.06
C MET A 598 -2.86 25.07 3.58
N LYS A 599 -3.53 24.95 2.43
CA LYS A 599 -3.69 23.68 1.71
C LYS A 599 -2.68 23.63 0.59
N PHE A 600 -1.73 22.71 0.69
CA PHE A 600 -0.73 22.47 -0.34
C PHE A 600 -1.15 21.30 -1.22
N ARG A 601 -1.05 21.48 -2.54
CA ARG A 601 -0.92 20.40 -3.53
C ARG A 601 0.54 20.42 -3.98
N VAL A 602 1.19 19.28 -3.98
CA VAL A 602 2.62 19.16 -4.24
C VAL A 602 2.82 18.08 -5.29
N ARG A 603 3.27 18.46 -6.47
CA ARG A 603 3.61 17.52 -7.52
C ARG A 603 5.02 17.02 -7.32
N ILE A 604 5.15 15.73 -7.09
CA ILE A 604 6.42 15.01 -7.04
C ILE A 604 6.65 14.35 -8.40
N VAL A 605 7.83 14.55 -8.95
CA VAL A 605 8.23 13.99 -10.25
C VAL A 605 9.48 13.13 -10.08
N PRO A 606 9.64 12.04 -10.85
CA PRO A 606 10.90 11.31 -10.88
C PRO A 606 12.04 12.20 -11.40
N ALA A 607 13.23 12.10 -10.81
CA ALA A 607 14.35 12.98 -11.12
C ALA A 607 14.86 12.84 -12.58
N GLY A 608 14.62 11.68 -13.21
CA GLY A 608 14.92 11.44 -14.63
C GLY A 608 13.84 11.93 -15.60
N VAL A 609 12.72 12.45 -15.10
CA VAL A 609 11.59 12.94 -15.89
C VAL A 609 11.56 14.46 -15.85
N ASP A 610 11.79 15.06 -17.01
CA ASP A 610 11.76 16.51 -17.20
C ASP A 610 10.48 16.94 -17.93
N PHE A 611 9.37 16.19 -17.91
CA PHE A 611 8.10 16.64 -18.53
C PHE A 611 6.94 16.60 -17.55
N ASP A 612 6.08 17.62 -17.62
CA ASP A 612 4.84 17.70 -16.87
C ASP A 612 3.68 18.24 -17.72
N ALA A 613 2.48 17.77 -17.41
CA ALA A 613 1.22 18.24 -17.99
C ALA A 613 0.17 18.32 -16.87
N ASP A 614 -0.56 19.44 -16.76
CA ASP A 614 -1.63 19.60 -15.77
C ASP A 614 -2.86 20.25 -16.39
N LEU A 615 -4.02 19.59 -16.30
CA LEU A 615 -5.31 20.23 -16.56
C LEU A 615 -5.64 21.22 -15.44
N ILE A 616 -5.45 22.51 -15.73
CA ILE A 616 -5.64 23.61 -14.76
C ILE A 616 -7.11 23.94 -14.55
N GLU A 617 -7.87 24.03 -15.65
CA GLU A 617 -9.28 24.42 -15.60
C GLU A 617 -10.04 23.93 -16.84
N VAL A 618 -11.35 23.77 -16.69
CA VAL A 618 -12.29 23.63 -17.81
C VAL A 618 -13.36 24.69 -17.66
N SER A 619 -13.38 25.66 -18.58
CA SER A 619 -14.31 26.80 -18.56
C SER A 619 -14.88 27.06 -19.96
N ASP A 620 -16.18 27.34 -20.05
CA ASP A 620 -16.89 27.60 -21.31
C ASP A 620 -16.71 26.53 -22.41
N GLY A 621 -16.47 25.28 -21.99
CA GLY A 621 -16.21 24.17 -22.90
C GLY A 621 -14.82 24.22 -23.54
N VAL A 622 -13.85 24.88 -22.91
CA VAL A 622 -12.44 24.87 -23.29
C VAL A 622 -11.62 24.39 -22.09
N ALA A 623 -10.72 23.43 -22.31
CA ALA A 623 -9.81 22.96 -21.27
C ALA A 623 -8.47 23.70 -21.36
N LYS A 624 -7.92 24.13 -20.24
CA LYS A 624 -6.59 24.73 -20.18
C LYS A 624 -5.62 23.75 -19.55
N ILE A 625 -4.57 23.41 -20.28
CA ILE A 625 -3.53 22.48 -19.85
C ILE A 625 -2.19 23.21 -19.83
N ASP A 626 -1.54 23.25 -18.67
CA ASP A 626 -0.17 23.74 -18.53
C ASP A 626 0.81 22.61 -18.87
N LEU A 627 1.79 22.89 -19.72
CA LEU A 627 2.85 21.96 -20.13
C LEU A 627 4.22 22.56 -19.76
N ALA A 628 5.03 21.78 -19.06
CA ALA A 628 6.36 22.20 -18.62
C ALA A 628 7.42 21.15 -18.97
N GLY A 629 8.65 21.61 -19.27
CA GLY A 629 9.80 20.75 -19.50
C GLY A 629 9.90 20.13 -20.91
N SER A 630 10.24 18.85 -21.06
CA SER A 630 10.72 18.22 -22.29
C SER A 630 9.80 17.09 -22.74
N LEU A 631 8.85 17.36 -23.65
CA LEU A 631 7.85 16.41 -24.13
C LEU A 631 8.44 15.38 -25.12
N GLU A 632 9.21 14.43 -24.58
CA GLU A 632 9.83 13.32 -25.31
C GLU A 632 8.82 12.19 -25.62
N PRO A 633 9.14 11.25 -26.54
CA PRO A 633 8.22 10.18 -26.92
C PRO A 633 7.78 9.29 -25.74
N SER A 634 8.67 9.07 -24.77
CA SER A 634 8.38 8.33 -23.53
C SER A 634 7.40 9.05 -22.60
N MET A 635 7.29 10.37 -22.73
CA MET A 635 6.42 11.24 -21.91
C MET A 635 5.04 11.45 -22.53
N LEU A 636 4.86 11.01 -23.78
CA LEU A 636 3.62 11.22 -24.53
C LEU A 636 2.38 10.65 -23.82
N LYS A 637 2.53 9.57 -23.05
CA LYS A 637 1.42 8.99 -22.27
C LYS A 637 0.81 10.00 -21.28
N TYR A 638 1.61 10.83 -20.62
CA TYR A 638 1.12 11.82 -19.65
C TYR A 638 0.33 12.93 -20.32
N PHE A 639 0.82 13.41 -21.46
CA PHE A 639 0.10 14.41 -22.23
C PHE A 639 -1.23 13.88 -22.77
N LYS A 640 -1.28 12.60 -23.16
CA LYS A 640 -2.52 11.92 -23.58
C LYS A 640 -3.55 11.87 -22.46
N GLU A 641 -3.14 11.49 -21.25
CA GLU A 641 -4.03 11.36 -20.10
C GLU A 641 -4.70 12.69 -19.74
N GLU A 642 -3.98 13.81 -19.74
CA GLU A 642 -4.58 15.13 -19.49
C GLU A 642 -5.56 15.55 -20.60
N LEU A 643 -5.24 15.26 -21.86
CA LEU A 643 -6.15 15.51 -22.98
C LEU A 643 -7.40 14.61 -22.95
N GLU A 644 -7.30 13.41 -22.37
CA GLU A 644 -8.44 12.52 -22.13
C GLU A 644 -9.30 13.00 -20.96
N LYS A 645 -8.71 13.59 -19.90
CA LYS A 645 -9.48 14.25 -18.82
C LYS A 645 -10.31 15.42 -19.35
N ALA A 646 -9.83 16.09 -20.39
CA ALA A 646 -10.54 17.16 -21.09
C ALA A 646 -11.64 16.67 -22.06
N HIS A 647 -12.16 15.44 -21.90
CA HIS A 647 -13.20 14.93 -22.80
C HIS A 647 -14.49 15.79 -22.81
N GLY A 648 -15.12 15.91 -23.99
CA GLY A 648 -16.38 16.64 -24.15
C GLY A 648 -16.26 18.16 -24.30
N VAL A 649 -15.03 18.70 -24.30
CA VAL A 649 -14.76 20.12 -24.59
C VAL A 649 -14.78 20.41 -26.09
N LYS A 650 -14.99 21.68 -26.44
CA LYS A 650 -14.95 22.21 -27.82
C LYS A 650 -13.54 22.63 -28.24
N GLY A 651 -12.61 22.72 -27.30
CA GLY A 651 -11.22 23.04 -27.58
C GLY A 651 -10.31 22.94 -26.38
N VAL A 652 -9.01 23.05 -26.62
CA VAL A 652 -7.98 23.07 -25.60
C VAL A 652 -7.02 24.25 -25.79
N ILE A 653 -6.60 24.85 -24.68
CA ILE A 653 -5.52 25.83 -24.61
C ILE A 653 -4.34 25.14 -23.96
N LEU A 654 -3.24 25.00 -24.68
CA LEU A 654 -1.98 24.47 -24.20
C LEU A 654 -1.07 25.62 -23.81
N ASN A 655 -0.88 25.85 -22.53
CA ASN A 655 0.10 26.79 -22.03
C ASN A 655 1.48 26.13 -22.00
N MET A 656 2.33 26.51 -22.94
CA MET A 656 3.67 25.97 -23.15
C MET A 656 4.77 26.94 -22.70
N GLN A 657 4.44 27.93 -21.84
CA GLN A 657 5.40 28.93 -21.36
C GLN A 657 6.65 28.29 -20.72
N ASP A 658 6.45 27.21 -19.98
CA ASP A 658 7.52 26.50 -19.26
C ASP A 658 8.00 25.24 -20.03
N LEU A 659 7.55 25.03 -21.28
CA LEU A 659 7.94 23.92 -22.12
C LEU A 659 9.27 24.21 -22.83
N LYS A 660 10.27 23.34 -22.59
CA LYS A 660 11.63 23.41 -23.13
C LYS A 660 11.76 22.71 -24.50
N SER A 661 11.14 21.54 -24.67
CA SER A 661 11.18 20.78 -25.93
C SER A 661 9.87 20.03 -26.20
N ILE A 662 9.62 19.71 -27.47
CA ILE A 662 8.52 18.86 -27.91
C ILE A 662 9.00 17.93 -29.03
N SER A 663 8.71 16.63 -28.88
CA SER A 663 9.07 15.61 -29.86
C SER A 663 8.13 15.57 -31.06
N ASP A 664 8.62 15.03 -32.19
CA ASP A 664 7.79 14.85 -33.39
C ASP A 664 6.60 13.93 -33.13
N GLU A 665 6.75 12.91 -32.28
CA GLU A 665 5.68 12.02 -31.83
C GLU A 665 4.55 12.78 -31.15
N ALA A 666 4.88 13.78 -30.32
CA ALA A 666 3.89 14.61 -29.64
C ALA A 666 3.18 15.57 -30.60
N LEU A 667 3.90 16.14 -31.56
CA LEU A 667 3.31 16.96 -32.62
C LEU A 667 2.37 16.13 -33.51
N ARG A 668 2.79 14.93 -33.91
CA ARG A 668 1.95 13.97 -34.65
C ARG A 668 0.72 13.57 -33.85
N TYR A 669 0.86 13.40 -32.54
CA TYR A 669 -0.27 13.10 -31.67
C TYR A 669 -1.26 14.27 -31.60
N LEU A 670 -0.80 15.52 -31.50
CA LEU A 670 -1.67 16.69 -31.54
C LEU A 670 -2.47 16.79 -32.83
N ALA A 671 -1.81 16.58 -33.97
CA ALA A 671 -2.46 16.53 -35.27
C ALA A 671 -3.54 15.42 -35.31
N PHE A 672 -3.19 14.22 -34.83
CA PHE A 672 -4.11 13.09 -34.76
C PHE A 672 -5.30 13.33 -33.81
N TYR A 673 -5.05 13.95 -32.66
CA TYR A 673 -6.07 14.28 -31.67
C TYR A 673 -7.07 15.29 -32.26
N LYS A 674 -6.58 16.37 -32.90
CA LYS A 674 -7.43 17.35 -33.59
C LYS A 674 -8.25 16.67 -34.71
N GLN A 675 -7.62 15.82 -35.51
CA GLN A 675 -8.31 15.06 -36.57
C GLN A 675 -9.46 14.22 -35.99
N LYS A 676 -9.26 13.57 -34.84
CA LYS A 676 -10.29 12.76 -34.18
C LYS A 676 -11.39 13.59 -33.52
N ALA A 677 -11.05 14.76 -32.98
CA ALA A 677 -12.00 15.65 -32.34
C ALA A 677 -12.95 16.35 -33.34
N GLY A 678 -12.53 16.49 -34.60
CA GLY A 678 -13.33 17.04 -35.69
C GLY A 678 -12.98 18.49 -36.04
N SER A 679 -13.54 18.99 -37.16
CA SER A 679 -13.17 20.29 -37.74
C SER A 679 -13.46 21.49 -36.85
N ASP A 680 -14.45 21.36 -35.96
CA ASP A 680 -14.89 22.46 -35.09
C ASP A 680 -14.07 22.53 -33.79
N PHE A 681 -13.14 21.59 -33.57
CA PHE A 681 -12.32 21.54 -32.37
C PHE A 681 -11.09 22.46 -32.48
N SER A 682 -11.00 23.43 -31.56
CA SER A 682 -9.88 24.38 -31.53
C SER A 682 -8.75 23.91 -30.62
N ILE A 683 -7.52 23.93 -31.12
CA ILE A 683 -6.31 23.85 -30.29
C ILE A 683 -5.63 25.22 -30.36
N ALA A 684 -5.43 25.85 -29.22
CA ALA A 684 -4.66 27.08 -29.10
C ALA A 684 -3.42 26.83 -28.23
N VAL A 685 -2.31 27.46 -28.58
CA VAL A 685 -1.05 27.37 -27.84
C VAL A 685 -0.68 28.76 -27.33
N LEU A 686 -0.40 28.85 -26.04
CA LEU A 686 0.03 30.07 -25.35
C LEU A 686 1.47 29.89 -24.86
N GLY A 687 2.31 30.91 -25.05
CA GLY A 687 3.66 30.92 -24.45
C GLY A 687 4.70 30.01 -25.10
N ALA A 688 4.42 29.37 -26.24
CA ALA A 688 5.44 28.59 -26.95
C ALA A 688 6.55 29.50 -27.51
N GLU A 689 7.78 29.25 -27.07
CA GLU A 689 8.98 30.01 -27.48
C GLU A 689 10.11 29.08 -27.95
N GLY A 690 11.18 29.67 -28.50
CA GLY A 690 12.42 28.96 -28.83
C GLY A 690 12.26 27.70 -29.69
N SER A 691 12.85 26.59 -29.23
CA SER A 691 12.81 25.27 -29.88
C SER A 691 11.41 24.72 -30.03
N VAL A 692 10.51 24.95 -29.06
CA VAL A 692 9.12 24.47 -29.10
C VAL A 692 8.36 25.14 -30.23
N LYS A 693 8.41 26.47 -30.30
CA LYS A 693 7.76 27.22 -31.38
C LYS A 693 8.31 26.83 -32.74
N ALA A 694 9.63 26.70 -32.87
CA ALA A 694 10.27 26.27 -34.11
C ALA A 694 9.83 24.88 -34.54
N ALA A 695 9.68 23.92 -33.62
CA ALA A 695 9.20 22.57 -33.92
C ALA A 695 7.74 22.57 -34.40
N ILE A 696 6.87 23.36 -33.77
CA ILE A 696 5.47 23.53 -34.21
C ILE A 696 5.41 24.11 -35.63
N GLU A 697 6.20 25.16 -35.92
CA GLU A 697 6.23 25.79 -37.24
C GLU A 697 6.85 24.87 -38.32
N GLN A 698 7.91 24.12 -37.98
CA GLN A 698 8.57 23.20 -38.91
C GLN A 698 7.73 21.96 -39.23
N SER A 699 6.85 21.56 -38.32
CA SER A 699 5.90 20.46 -38.55
C SER A 699 4.65 20.89 -39.33
N GLU A 700 4.54 22.17 -39.71
CA GLU A 700 3.36 22.78 -40.36
C GLU A 700 2.08 22.68 -39.51
N LEU A 701 2.19 22.27 -38.23
CA LEU A 701 1.05 22.11 -37.33
C LEU A 701 0.38 23.46 -37.00
N ASN A 702 1.13 24.56 -37.14
CA ASN A 702 0.62 25.93 -37.02
C ASN A 702 -0.46 26.30 -38.08
N GLU A 703 -0.65 25.49 -39.13
CA GLU A 703 -1.80 25.64 -40.04
C GLU A 703 -3.10 25.13 -39.42
N GLU A 704 -3.01 24.20 -38.47
CA GLU A 704 -4.14 23.54 -37.82
C GLU A 704 -4.40 24.05 -36.38
N ILE A 705 -3.43 24.73 -35.75
CA ILE A 705 -3.54 25.24 -34.38
C ILE A 705 -3.30 26.76 -34.32
N SER A 706 -3.93 27.43 -33.36
CA SER A 706 -3.76 28.88 -33.17
C SER A 706 -2.62 29.17 -32.20
N LEU A 707 -1.55 29.82 -32.68
CA LEU A 707 -0.50 30.37 -31.81
C LEU A 707 -0.95 31.73 -31.26
N LEU A 708 -1.21 31.80 -29.96
CA LEU A 708 -1.61 33.03 -29.29
C LEU A 708 -0.37 33.81 -28.83
N ALA A 709 -0.31 35.11 -29.12
CA ALA A 709 0.68 36.01 -28.54
C ALA A 709 0.38 36.21 -27.04
N GLN A 710 1.44 36.33 -26.23
CA GLN A 710 1.34 36.62 -24.80
C GLN A 710 0.48 37.85 -24.50
#